data_AF-A0A6A6PCS6-F1
#
_entry.id   AF-A0A6A6PCS6-F1
#
_cell.length_a   1.000
_cell.length_b   1.000
_cell.length_c   1.000
_cell.angle_alpha   90.00
_cell.angle_beta   90.00
_cell.angle_gamma   90.00
#
_symmetry.space_group_name_H-M   'P 1'
#
loop_
_entity.id
_entity.type
_entity.pdbx_description
1 polymer ?
#
loop_
_entity_poly.entity_id
_entity_poly.type
_entity_poly.pdbx_seq_one_letter_code
_entity_poly.pdbx_strand_id
1 'polypeptide(L)'
;MSTLASTSGSAVYTGFWVDRTKDPVEGATITISEDKSTLLVAFLAIYVQTSGAHFWNLCCFLFFQLRSTTKPRDGLHHQQQAVLRNSGTDANAVWLFVETGWRWRHSVRRPFLRTLPWVSSALLHLLAFTAAGLFSSRVTSAHSRVLLDPGTCGPWANPFARGTPTTEENQVERLDFIAHTLRDYSAAAEVADICYNMTEAKEDCNAFGPSDMEWTLVVDDSCPFAPEICATDQTATFDSGFINSHDTLGINAPPEDRVTHRKVMECSTLQRDGYMTDWHQLPNVTLTTTNTLQDRSQEWFLEFYYGRNLDWGLNSTLLYSNLTPTIAPGTFRVQSYLLSAETAYLHDQLMSSFIPIDSLNRTDADVHILFLAQDAMYNQESTDPWFRAEVPESSLVLDRNGYQNMTTWFSKWPVMAMGCTLQHQFCNPNGEDNGLGEGACTPATGLLEVKNYFEDLDLNDRQNTTAHRMLSSVTESSFSNMIQQLGGQWLLANKQGLTTRRPPLPSTQWLTELNHIFGTMLVSLQVQAFNYPRNDQGSAIDRPEYIRATTADENWMCSAQVVRSSSFGSFSVLGIVLILVLGGLFILLNLSLATIVGWWTRRQRRQRGEAAGTDWVSEWDSLEVSALQRLAYQTHGVDLTRHGSVAPVLKSASTLDFGESDAGVSPKAARAPKHSASFWSLGRKKLRTNSDLSKMSDGSATQCGHEGDAQDSKEGALEVAVREAPVSPPPQLSPTPLLSQVPLTPLPEDVSPERKVSDVSSPSRASTR
;
A
#
# COMPACT_ATOMS: atom_id res chain seq x y z
N MET A 1 -16.55 6.90 1.83
CA MET A 1 -15.36 6.59 2.65
C MET A 1 -14.56 5.39 2.11
N SER A 2 -14.63 5.09 0.80
CA SER A 2 -13.88 3.96 0.18
C SER A 2 -13.10 4.41 -1.06
N THR A 3 -12.78 5.71 -1.16
CA THR A 3 -12.24 6.34 -2.38
C THR A 3 -10.91 7.05 -2.16
N LEU A 4 -10.26 6.83 -1.02
CA LEU A 4 -8.88 7.27 -0.84
C LEU A 4 -7.96 6.19 -1.40
N ALA A 5 -7.30 6.53 -2.50
CA ALA A 5 -6.48 5.63 -3.30
C ALA A 5 -7.22 4.46 -3.97
N SER A 6 -8.41 4.68 -4.55
CA SER A 6 -8.66 3.92 -5.77
C SER A 6 -7.54 4.29 -6.74
N THR A 7 -6.76 3.33 -7.23
CA THR A 7 -5.96 3.40 -8.47
C THR A 7 -6.82 3.65 -9.72
N SER A 8 -7.96 4.32 -9.53
CA SER A 8 -8.98 4.67 -10.49
C SER A 8 -8.58 5.93 -11.27
N GLY A 9 -7.60 6.69 -10.79
CA GLY A 9 -6.99 7.84 -11.50
C GLY A 9 -5.68 7.51 -12.21
N SER A 10 -4.91 6.52 -11.72
CA SER A 10 -3.65 6.12 -12.36
C SER A 10 -3.71 4.76 -13.05
N ALA A 11 -3.49 4.74 -14.37
CA ALA A 11 -3.41 3.49 -15.13
C ALA A 11 -2.21 2.65 -14.62
N VAL A 12 -2.51 1.43 -14.20
CA VAL A 12 -1.51 0.43 -13.78
C VAL A 12 -1.01 -0.29 -15.03
N TYR A 13 0.30 -0.48 -15.13
CA TYR A 13 0.91 -1.24 -16.22
C TYR A 13 0.54 -2.73 -16.09
N THR A 14 -0.07 -3.27 -17.14
CA THR A 14 -0.39 -4.71 -17.23
C THR A 14 0.57 -5.39 -18.19
N GLY A 15 1.34 -6.36 -17.68
CA GLY A 15 2.39 -7.00 -18.46
C GLY A 15 3.55 -7.46 -17.61
N PHE A 16 4.64 -7.82 -18.29
CA PHE A 16 5.88 -8.25 -17.67
C PHE A 16 6.71 -7.05 -17.21
N TRP A 17 7.22 -7.12 -15.99
CA TRP A 17 8.18 -6.19 -15.42
C TRP A 17 9.05 -6.89 -14.37
N VAL A 18 10.04 -6.18 -13.83
CA VAL A 18 10.94 -6.73 -12.81
C VAL A 18 10.79 -5.92 -11.53
N ASP A 19 10.33 -6.57 -10.46
CA ASP A 19 10.32 -6.03 -9.11
C ASP A 19 11.75 -6.07 -8.56
N ARG A 20 12.35 -4.89 -8.40
CA ARG A 20 13.74 -4.74 -7.94
C ARG A 20 13.91 -4.93 -6.44
N THR A 21 12.85 -5.29 -5.69
CA THR A 21 12.99 -5.81 -4.32
C THR A 21 13.77 -7.12 -4.27
N LYS A 22 13.82 -7.86 -5.39
CA LYS A 22 14.55 -9.11 -5.55
C LYS A 22 15.47 -9.04 -6.77
N ASP A 23 16.34 -10.04 -6.88
CA ASP A 23 17.18 -10.22 -8.07
C ASP A 23 16.34 -10.34 -9.35
N PRO A 24 16.89 -9.99 -10.53
CA PRO A 24 16.11 -9.92 -11.78
C PRO A 24 15.33 -11.20 -12.15
N VAL A 25 15.84 -12.37 -11.75
CA VAL A 25 15.20 -13.66 -12.01
C VAL A 25 14.05 -13.93 -11.03
N GLU A 26 14.25 -13.65 -9.74
CA GLU A 26 13.23 -13.86 -8.71
C GLU A 26 12.16 -12.76 -8.70
N GLY A 27 12.56 -11.54 -9.06
CA GLY A 27 11.71 -10.35 -9.19
C GLY A 27 10.94 -10.27 -10.51
N ALA A 28 11.18 -11.20 -11.45
CA ALA A 28 10.42 -11.30 -12.68
C ALA A 28 8.91 -11.47 -12.37
N THR A 29 8.12 -10.45 -12.69
CA THR A 29 6.74 -10.31 -12.26
C THR A 29 5.83 -10.03 -13.45
N ILE A 30 4.63 -10.61 -13.43
CA ILE A 30 3.57 -10.30 -14.39
C ILE A 30 2.35 -9.75 -13.67
N THR A 31 1.91 -8.55 -14.05
CA THR A 31 0.72 -7.90 -13.49
C THR A 31 -0.44 -8.02 -14.46
N ILE A 32 -1.59 -8.48 -13.96
CA ILE A 32 -2.84 -8.65 -14.71
C ILE A 32 -4.04 -8.14 -13.90
N SER A 33 -5.15 -7.87 -14.58
CA SER A 33 -6.40 -7.41 -13.94
C SER A 33 -6.97 -8.47 -12.98
N GLU A 34 -7.73 -8.03 -11.98
CA GLU A 34 -8.34 -8.88 -10.94
C GLU A 34 -9.11 -10.10 -11.50
N ASP A 35 -9.93 -9.90 -12.53
CA ASP A 35 -10.70 -10.98 -13.18
C ASP A 35 -9.78 -12.08 -13.73
N LYS A 36 -8.69 -11.68 -14.39
CA LYS A 36 -7.72 -12.60 -14.99
C LYS A 36 -6.83 -13.24 -13.92
N SER A 37 -6.53 -12.51 -12.85
CA SER A 37 -5.79 -12.99 -11.69
C SER A 37 -6.47 -14.21 -11.05
N THR A 38 -7.78 -14.11 -10.82
CA THR A 38 -8.57 -15.20 -10.24
C THR A 38 -8.58 -16.44 -11.13
N LEU A 39 -8.72 -16.26 -12.45
CA LEU A 39 -8.65 -17.37 -13.41
C LEU A 39 -7.28 -18.05 -13.44
N LEU A 40 -6.19 -17.29 -13.34
CA LEU A 40 -4.83 -17.84 -13.33
C LEU A 40 -4.57 -18.67 -12.07
N VAL A 41 -4.99 -18.18 -10.89
CA VAL A 41 -4.88 -18.95 -9.63
C VAL A 41 -5.65 -20.26 -9.72
N ALA A 42 -6.88 -20.23 -10.22
CA ALA A 42 -7.69 -21.44 -10.40
C ALA A 42 -7.03 -22.44 -11.36
N PHE A 43 -6.48 -21.95 -12.48
CA PHE A 43 -5.76 -22.77 -13.44
C PHE A 43 -4.53 -23.43 -12.81
N LEU A 44 -3.70 -22.69 -12.07
CA LEU A 44 -2.51 -23.23 -11.41
C LEU A 44 -2.86 -24.31 -10.39
N ALA A 45 -3.92 -24.13 -9.60
CA ALA A 45 -4.37 -25.12 -8.63
C ALA A 45 -4.80 -26.44 -9.30
N ILE A 46 -5.62 -26.35 -10.37
CA ILE A 46 -6.05 -27.53 -11.15
C ILE A 46 -4.84 -28.21 -11.83
N TYR A 47 -3.90 -27.42 -12.33
CA TYR A 47 -2.70 -27.91 -12.99
C TYR A 47 -1.79 -28.69 -12.03
N VAL A 48 -1.57 -28.16 -10.81
CA VAL A 48 -0.79 -28.83 -9.76
C VAL A 48 -1.44 -30.14 -9.35
N GLN A 49 -2.77 -30.18 -9.16
CA GLN A 49 -3.50 -31.41 -8.82
C GLN A 49 -3.37 -32.47 -9.92
N THR A 50 -3.51 -32.05 -11.17
CA THR A 50 -3.37 -32.94 -12.34
C THR A 50 -1.95 -33.49 -12.43
N SER A 51 -0.95 -32.63 -12.32
CA SER A 51 0.47 -33.01 -12.31
C SER A 51 0.79 -33.98 -11.17
N GLY A 52 0.21 -33.77 -9.98
CA GLY A 52 0.31 -34.67 -8.84
C GLY A 52 -0.25 -36.06 -9.12
N ALA A 53 -1.40 -36.17 -9.80
CA ALA A 53 -1.93 -37.48 -10.21
C ALA A 53 -0.98 -38.23 -11.15
N HIS A 54 -0.33 -37.53 -12.10
CA HIS A 54 0.69 -38.13 -12.96
C HIS A 54 1.95 -38.54 -12.18
N PHE A 55 2.39 -37.72 -11.22
CA PHE A 55 3.51 -38.04 -10.35
C PHE A 55 3.22 -39.25 -9.44
N TRP A 56 2.01 -39.38 -8.91
CA TRP A 56 1.57 -40.56 -8.16
C TRP A 56 1.70 -41.84 -8.99
N ASN A 57 1.26 -41.81 -10.25
CA ASN A 57 1.37 -42.96 -11.15
C ASN A 57 2.83 -43.37 -11.40
N LEU A 58 3.75 -42.41 -11.52
CA LEU A 58 5.19 -42.67 -11.61
C LEU A 58 5.73 -43.30 -10.32
N CYS A 59 5.31 -42.81 -9.15
CA CYS A 59 5.66 -43.41 -7.86
C CYS A 59 5.15 -44.85 -7.75
N CYS A 60 3.88 -45.09 -8.11
CA CYS A 60 3.29 -46.42 -8.14
C CYS A 60 4.07 -47.38 -9.05
N PHE A 61 4.47 -46.92 -10.23
CA PHE A 61 5.34 -47.68 -11.12
C PHE A 61 6.68 -48.00 -10.46
N LEU A 62 7.37 -47.01 -9.89
CA LEU A 62 8.65 -47.22 -9.21
C LEU A 62 8.53 -48.21 -8.05
N PHE A 63 7.52 -48.05 -7.19
CA PHE A 63 7.27 -48.94 -6.05
C PHE A 63 6.95 -50.36 -6.50
N PHE A 64 6.20 -50.51 -7.59
CA PHE A 64 5.95 -51.80 -8.19
C PHE A 64 7.27 -52.43 -8.66
N GLN A 65 8.09 -51.68 -9.39
CA GLN A 65 9.36 -52.18 -9.93
C GLN A 65 10.33 -52.64 -8.86
N LEU A 66 10.50 -51.83 -7.80
CA LEU A 66 11.39 -52.18 -6.69
C LEU A 66 10.94 -53.45 -5.94
N ARG A 67 9.69 -53.85 -6.09
CA ARG A 67 9.10 -54.98 -5.38
C ARG A 67 8.79 -56.19 -6.26
N SER A 68 8.79 -56.04 -7.58
CA SER A 68 8.59 -57.15 -8.50
C SER A 68 9.64 -58.23 -8.25
N THR A 69 9.20 -59.47 -8.13
CA THR A 69 10.08 -60.58 -7.77
C THR A 69 9.52 -61.90 -8.28
N THR A 70 10.41 -62.75 -8.79
CA THR A 70 10.09 -64.14 -9.15
C THR A 70 10.09 -65.09 -7.97
N LYS A 71 10.54 -64.63 -6.79
CA LYS A 71 10.53 -65.45 -5.58
C LYS A 71 9.09 -65.65 -5.10
N PRO A 72 8.73 -66.83 -4.56
CA PRO A 72 7.42 -67.06 -4.00
C PRO A 72 7.08 -66.03 -2.92
N ARG A 73 5.95 -65.33 -3.07
CA ARG A 73 5.40 -64.40 -2.09
C ARG A 73 3.97 -64.80 -1.76
N ASP A 74 3.43 -64.23 -0.68
CA ASP A 74 2.05 -64.47 -0.26
C ASP A 74 1.04 -63.60 -1.04
N GLY A 75 -0.24 -63.96 -0.94
CA GLY A 75 -1.31 -63.26 -1.67
C GLY A 75 -1.44 -61.77 -1.32
N LEU A 76 -1.09 -61.39 -0.08
CA LEU A 76 -1.05 -59.98 0.33
C LEU A 76 -0.03 -59.17 -0.49
N HIS A 77 1.15 -59.73 -0.78
CA HIS A 77 2.14 -59.05 -1.63
C HIS A 77 1.59 -58.80 -3.04
N HIS A 78 0.99 -59.81 -3.67
CA HIS A 78 0.48 -59.69 -5.04
C HIS A 78 -0.77 -58.79 -5.12
N GLN A 79 -1.64 -58.79 -4.11
CA GLN A 79 -2.73 -57.81 -4.05
C GLN A 79 -2.21 -56.38 -3.90
N GLN A 80 -1.15 -56.15 -3.12
CA GLN A 80 -0.53 -54.83 -3.05
C GLN A 80 0.06 -54.40 -4.40
N GLN A 81 0.67 -55.31 -5.17
CA GLN A 81 1.15 -55.02 -6.54
C GLN A 81 -0.02 -54.68 -7.48
N ALA A 82 -1.13 -55.42 -7.37
CA ALA A 82 -2.34 -55.14 -8.14
C ALA A 82 -2.94 -53.77 -7.80
N VAL A 83 -2.91 -53.36 -6.53
CA VAL A 83 -3.32 -52.01 -6.11
C VAL A 83 -2.39 -50.96 -6.71
N LEU A 84 -1.06 -51.11 -6.58
CA LEU A 84 -0.09 -50.16 -7.16
C LEU A 84 -0.28 -49.99 -8.68
N ARG A 85 -0.59 -51.06 -9.41
CA ARG A 85 -0.79 -51.01 -10.86
C ARG A 85 -2.08 -50.31 -11.29
N ASN A 86 -3.13 -50.39 -10.47
CA ASN A 86 -4.50 -50.06 -10.87
C ASN A 86 -5.16 -48.95 -10.05
N SER A 87 -4.51 -48.43 -8.99
CA SER A 87 -5.01 -47.27 -8.27
C SER A 87 -4.78 -46.00 -9.10
N GLY A 88 -5.83 -45.52 -9.78
CA GLY A 88 -5.73 -44.31 -10.62
C GLY A 88 -5.51 -43.00 -9.85
N THR A 89 -5.77 -42.98 -8.54
CA THR A 89 -5.52 -41.84 -7.65
C THR A 89 -4.94 -42.31 -6.32
N ASP A 90 -4.24 -41.40 -5.63
CA ASP A 90 -3.67 -41.59 -4.29
C ASP A 90 -4.75 -41.83 -3.23
N ALA A 91 -5.85 -41.07 -3.25
CA ALA A 91 -6.98 -41.26 -2.34
C ALA A 91 -7.59 -42.67 -2.48
N ASN A 92 -7.74 -43.16 -3.71
CA ASN A 92 -8.20 -44.53 -3.95
C ASN A 92 -7.16 -45.56 -3.48
N ALA A 93 -5.87 -45.30 -3.68
CA ALA A 93 -4.81 -46.16 -3.19
C ALA A 93 -4.81 -46.30 -1.66
N VAL A 94 -4.99 -45.19 -0.91
CA VAL A 94 -5.14 -45.20 0.56
C VAL A 94 -6.25 -46.17 0.96
N TRP A 95 -7.44 -45.99 0.38
CA TRP A 95 -8.60 -46.83 0.68
C TRP A 95 -8.33 -48.31 0.38
N LEU A 96 -7.82 -48.62 -0.83
CA LEU A 96 -7.54 -49.99 -1.26
C LEU A 96 -6.47 -50.68 -0.40
N PHE A 97 -5.42 -49.97 0.04
CA PHE A 97 -4.40 -50.55 0.92
C PHE A 97 -4.92 -50.80 2.34
N VAL A 98 -5.77 -49.92 2.87
CA VAL A 98 -6.44 -50.12 4.17
C VAL A 98 -7.38 -51.32 4.09
N GLU A 99 -8.21 -51.39 3.06
CA GLU A 99 -9.13 -52.49 2.80
C GLU A 99 -8.38 -53.82 2.64
N THR A 100 -7.28 -53.82 1.88
CA THR A 100 -6.42 -55.00 1.71
C THR A 100 -5.82 -55.43 3.06
N GLY A 101 -5.30 -54.51 3.86
CA GLY A 101 -4.79 -54.82 5.20
C GLY A 101 -5.87 -55.44 6.11
N TRP A 102 -7.09 -54.93 6.03
CA TRP A 102 -8.24 -55.43 6.79
C TRP A 102 -8.72 -56.81 6.34
N ARG A 103 -8.80 -57.05 5.03
CA ARG A 103 -9.22 -58.34 4.46
C ARG A 103 -8.28 -59.47 4.86
N TRP A 104 -6.97 -59.20 4.89
CA TRP A 104 -5.95 -60.20 5.23
C TRP A 104 -5.66 -60.30 6.74
N ARG A 105 -6.44 -59.65 7.62
CA ARG A 105 -6.20 -59.56 9.08
C ARG A 105 -6.08 -60.91 9.80
N HIS A 106 -6.76 -61.94 9.29
CA HIS A 106 -6.75 -63.30 9.87
C HIS A 106 -5.91 -64.30 9.07
N SER A 107 -5.49 -63.94 7.86
CA SER A 107 -4.86 -64.87 6.90
C SER A 107 -3.34 -64.72 6.80
N VAL A 108 -2.77 -63.60 7.28
CA VAL A 108 -1.33 -63.32 7.20
C VAL A 108 -0.83 -62.70 8.49
N ARG A 109 0.44 -62.92 8.85
CA ARG A 109 1.05 -62.27 10.01
C ARG A 109 1.27 -60.78 9.75
N ARG A 110 0.84 -59.96 10.71
CA ARG A 110 1.05 -58.49 10.75
C ARG A 110 0.66 -57.76 9.44
N PRO A 111 -0.58 -57.94 8.94
CA PRO A 111 -0.97 -57.40 7.63
C PRO A 111 -0.99 -55.87 7.63
N PHE A 112 -1.46 -55.24 8.71
CA PHE A 112 -1.46 -53.78 8.86
C PHE A 112 -0.05 -53.17 8.82
N LEU A 113 0.93 -53.76 9.52
CA LEU A 113 2.32 -53.30 9.47
C LEU A 113 2.94 -53.43 8.07
N ARG A 114 2.46 -54.39 7.27
CA ARG A 114 2.93 -54.63 5.89
C ARG A 114 2.21 -53.76 4.85
N THR A 115 1.04 -53.22 5.17
CA THR A 115 0.31 -52.26 4.32
C THR A 115 0.61 -50.81 4.71
N LEU A 116 0.99 -50.55 5.96
CA LEU A 116 1.22 -49.22 6.51
C LEU A 116 2.17 -48.35 5.66
N PRO A 117 3.33 -48.83 5.15
CA PRO A 117 4.21 -47.98 4.33
C PRO A 117 3.52 -47.42 3.08
N TRP A 118 2.60 -48.18 2.48
CA TRP A 118 1.88 -47.78 1.27
C TRP A 118 0.75 -46.82 1.57
N VAL A 119 0.01 -47.08 2.66
CA VAL A 119 -1.00 -46.14 3.18
C VAL A 119 -0.33 -44.80 3.52
N SER A 120 0.79 -44.82 4.23
CA SER A 120 1.56 -43.63 4.59
C SER A 120 2.08 -42.90 3.36
N SER A 121 2.60 -43.62 2.35
CA SER A 121 3.11 -42.99 1.13
C SER A 121 2.00 -42.32 0.31
N ALA A 122 0.84 -42.99 0.15
CA ALA A 122 -0.30 -42.44 -0.55
C ALA A 122 -0.92 -41.25 0.20
N LEU A 123 -1.01 -41.33 1.52
CA LEU A 123 -1.52 -40.23 2.35
C LEU A 123 -0.56 -39.03 2.33
N LEU A 124 0.74 -39.26 2.45
CA LEU A 124 1.74 -38.20 2.37
C LEU A 124 1.70 -37.49 1.02
N HIS A 125 1.59 -38.24 -0.07
CA HIS A 125 1.44 -37.69 -1.41
C HIS A 125 0.17 -36.84 -1.54
N LEU A 126 -0.98 -37.37 -1.10
CA LEU A 126 -2.26 -36.67 -1.14
C LEU A 126 -2.19 -35.34 -0.37
N LEU A 127 -1.64 -35.37 0.85
CA LEU A 127 -1.48 -34.17 1.66
C LEU A 127 -0.51 -33.17 1.03
N ALA A 128 0.61 -33.65 0.49
CA ALA A 128 1.62 -32.80 -0.15
C ALA A 128 1.07 -32.07 -1.38
N PHE A 129 0.37 -32.76 -2.28
CA PHE A 129 -0.18 -32.14 -3.48
C PHE A 129 -1.44 -31.31 -3.22
N THR A 130 -2.24 -31.67 -2.21
CA THR A 130 -3.34 -30.81 -1.75
C THR A 130 -2.79 -29.50 -1.18
N ALA A 131 -1.75 -29.58 -0.33
CA ALA A 131 -1.07 -28.40 0.19
C ALA A 131 -0.44 -27.57 -0.93
N ALA A 132 0.28 -28.20 -1.87
CA ALA A 132 0.87 -27.52 -3.02
C ALA A 132 -0.18 -26.80 -3.89
N GLY A 133 -1.34 -27.43 -4.11
CA GLY A 133 -2.47 -26.82 -4.81
C GLY A 133 -3.00 -25.57 -4.09
N LEU A 134 -3.19 -25.63 -2.77
CA LEU A 134 -3.59 -24.48 -1.96
C LEU A 134 -2.54 -23.37 -1.97
N PHE A 135 -1.27 -23.71 -1.80
CA PHE A 135 -0.15 -22.77 -1.81
C PHE A 135 0.17 -22.20 -3.20
N SER A 136 -0.39 -22.75 -4.29
CA SER A 136 -0.25 -22.15 -5.63
C SER A 136 -0.84 -20.73 -5.71
N SER A 137 -1.79 -20.40 -4.83
CA SER A 137 -2.32 -19.05 -4.67
C SER A 137 -1.30 -18.05 -4.10
N ARG A 138 -0.27 -18.51 -3.36
CA ARG A 138 0.79 -17.64 -2.81
C ARG A 138 1.76 -17.09 -3.86
N VAL A 139 1.58 -17.46 -5.13
CA VAL A 139 2.33 -16.85 -6.24
C VAL A 139 1.92 -15.38 -6.45
N THR A 140 0.77 -14.97 -5.90
CA THR A 140 0.30 -13.58 -5.85
C THR A 140 0.03 -13.15 -4.40
N SER A 141 -0.02 -11.83 -4.16
CA SER A 141 -0.29 -11.21 -2.86
C SER A 141 -1.62 -10.46 -2.86
N ALA A 142 -2.33 -10.43 -1.73
CA ALA A 142 -3.61 -9.73 -1.58
C ALA A 142 -3.48 -8.21 -1.81
N HIS A 143 -2.35 -7.62 -1.42
CA HIS A 143 -1.93 -6.28 -1.79
C HIS A 143 -0.72 -6.40 -2.73
N SER A 144 -1.00 -6.47 -4.02
CA SER A 144 0.06 -6.64 -5.01
C SER A 144 0.85 -5.35 -5.20
N ARG A 145 2.18 -5.45 -5.22
CA ARG A 145 3.04 -4.40 -5.77
C ARG A 145 2.79 -4.34 -7.27
N VAL A 146 2.47 -3.16 -7.78
CA VAL A 146 2.16 -2.96 -9.20
C VAL A 146 2.94 -1.78 -9.75
N LEU A 147 3.36 -1.91 -11.00
CA LEU A 147 4.04 -0.84 -11.73
C LEU A 147 3.01 0.12 -12.32
N LEU A 148 3.23 1.43 -12.20
CA LEU A 148 2.40 2.43 -12.88
C LEU A 148 2.74 2.52 -14.37
N ASP A 149 1.73 2.76 -15.20
CA ASP A 149 1.90 2.95 -16.64
C ASP A 149 2.52 4.32 -16.93
N PRO A 150 3.61 4.41 -17.72
CA PRO A 150 4.26 5.68 -18.01
C PRO A 150 3.37 6.57 -18.89
N GLY A 151 2.73 7.58 -18.26
CA GLY A 151 2.03 8.67 -18.95
C GLY A 151 2.94 9.87 -19.23
N THR A 152 2.41 11.08 -19.07
CA THR A 152 3.23 12.30 -19.03
C THR A 152 4.03 12.30 -17.74
N CYS A 153 5.35 12.28 -17.85
CA CYS A 153 6.24 12.08 -16.72
C CYS A 153 7.10 13.30 -16.46
N GLY A 154 7.29 13.63 -15.18
CA GLY A 154 8.21 14.65 -14.73
C GLY A 154 7.66 15.49 -13.58
N PRO A 155 8.51 16.34 -12.99
CA PRO A 155 8.05 17.30 -12.00
C PRO A 155 7.15 18.35 -12.66
N TRP A 156 6.17 18.84 -11.92
CA TRP A 156 5.44 20.03 -12.32
C TRP A 156 6.40 21.23 -12.24
N ALA A 157 6.51 22.03 -13.30
CA ALA A 157 7.40 23.18 -13.28
C ALA A 157 6.87 24.23 -12.28
N ASN A 158 7.62 24.55 -11.23
CA ASN A 158 7.21 25.58 -10.28
C ASN A 158 7.20 26.97 -10.97
N PRO A 159 6.03 27.58 -11.22
CA PRO A 159 5.95 28.82 -12.00
C PRO A 159 6.42 30.04 -11.20
N PHE A 160 6.58 29.92 -9.88
CA PHE A 160 7.07 31.00 -9.02
C PHE A 160 8.57 31.24 -9.17
N ALA A 161 9.33 30.22 -9.60
CA ALA A 161 10.76 30.35 -9.89
C ALA A 161 11.08 31.32 -11.05
N ARG A 162 10.09 31.65 -11.90
CA ARG A 162 10.26 32.58 -13.03
C ARG A 162 10.07 34.07 -12.66
N GLY A 163 9.87 34.38 -11.38
CA GLY A 163 9.63 35.76 -10.92
C GLY A 163 8.24 36.26 -11.31
N THR A 164 8.01 37.57 -11.27
CA THR A 164 6.66 38.15 -11.44
C THR A 164 6.01 37.75 -12.76
N PRO A 165 4.73 37.33 -12.74
CA PRO A 165 4.03 36.90 -13.94
C PRO A 165 3.78 38.10 -14.86
N THR A 166 4.29 38.00 -16.08
CA THR A 166 4.23 39.07 -17.10
C THR A 166 3.06 38.93 -18.08
N THR A 167 2.39 37.77 -18.09
CA THR A 167 1.28 37.44 -19.00
C THR A 167 0.11 36.83 -18.22
N GLU A 168 -1.09 36.88 -18.80
CA GLU A 168 -2.28 36.21 -18.25
C GLU A 168 -2.07 34.69 -18.16
N GLU A 169 -1.43 34.09 -19.16
CA GLU A 169 -1.07 32.67 -19.18
C GLU A 169 -0.18 32.28 -17.99
N ASN A 170 0.84 33.08 -17.67
CA ASN A 170 1.71 32.86 -16.50
C ASN A 170 0.94 32.97 -15.17
N GLN A 171 -0.13 33.79 -15.12
CA GLN A 171 -0.99 33.88 -13.94
C GLN A 171 -1.89 32.65 -13.80
N VAL A 172 -2.46 32.17 -14.91
CA VAL A 172 -3.29 30.96 -14.93
C VAL A 172 -2.46 29.75 -14.49
N GLU A 173 -1.25 29.58 -15.02
CA GLU A 173 -0.35 28.50 -14.61
C GLU A 173 -0.02 28.54 -13.11
N ARG A 174 0.17 29.73 -12.51
CA ARG A 174 0.38 29.88 -11.06
C ARG A 174 -0.83 29.44 -10.25
N LEU A 175 -2.04 29.81 -10.68
CA LEU A 175 -3.27 29.40 -10.01
C LEU A 175 -3.51 27.90 -10.15
N ASP A 176 -3.23 27.33 -11.32
CA ASP A 176 -3.30 25.88 -11.57
C ASP A 176 -2.28 25.12 -10.69
N PHE A 177 -1.05 25.64 -10.54
CA PHE A 177 -0.04 25.08 -9.63
C PHE A 177 -0.48 25.12 -8.16
N ILE A 178 -1.07 26.23 -7.71
CA ILE A 178 -1.64 26.36 -6.36
C ILE A 178 -2.75 25.33 -6.15
N ALA A 179 -3.67 25.20 -7.10
CA ALA A 179 -4.76 24.22 -7.02
C ALA A 179 -4.23 22.77 -7.01
N HIS A 180 -3.21 22.48 -7.82
CA HIS A 180 -2.52 21.19 -7.88
C HIS A 180 -1.89 20.82 -6.52
N THR A 181 -1.04 21.70 -5.99
CA THR A 181 -0.34 21.47 -4.72
C THR A 181 -1.30 21.39 -3.53
N LEU A 182 -2.33 22.24 -3.49
CA LEU A 182 -3.39 22.17 -2.47
C LEU A 182 -4.08 20.80 -2.48
N ARG A 183 -4.41 20.26 -3.66
CA ARG A 183 -5.04 18.94 -3.78
C ARG A 183 -4.11 17.83 -3.27
N ASP A 184 -2.85 17.85 -3.69
CA ASP A 184 -1.87 16.84 -3.30
C ASP A 184 -1.58 16.88 -1.79
N TYR A 185 -1.44 18.07 -1.19
CA TYR A 185 -1.28 18.22 0.26
C TYR A 185 -2.55 17.85 1.03
N SER A 186 -3.73 18.15 0.50
CA SER A 186 -5.00 17.75 1.13
C SER A 186 -5.15 16.24 1.13
N ALA A 187 -4.78 15.56 0.04
CA ALA A 187 -4.76 14.10 -0.03
C ALA A 187 -3.75 13.50 0.96
N ALA A 188 -2.56 14.09 1.07
CA ALA A 188 -1.57 13.68 2.06
C ALA A 188 -2.09 13.84 3.49
N ALA A 189 -2.74 14.95 3.81
CA ALA A 189 -3.31 15.22 5.13
C ALA A 189 -4.46 14.27 5.46
N GLU A 190 -5.31 13.96 4.49
CA GLU A 190 -6.40 13.01 4.67
C GLU A 190 -5.87 11.59 4.92
N VAL A 191 -4.84 11.16 4.19
CA VAL A 191 -4.16 9.87 4.44
C VAL A 191 -3.47 9.87 5.80
N ALA A 192 -2.76 10.94 6.18
CA ALA A 192 -2.12 11.07 7.48
C ALA A 192 -3.14 10.95 8.65
N ASP A 193 -4.34 11.51 8.49
CA ASP A 193 -5.43 11.44 9.48
C ASP A 193 -6.09 10.06 9.55
N ILE A 194 -6.40 9.47 8.38
CA ILE A 194 -7.19 8.23 8.32
C ILE A 194 -6.32 7.01 8.57
N CYS A 195 -5.09 6.99 8.06
CA CYS A 195 -4.25 5.79 8.09
C CYS A 195 -3.40 5.66 9.33
N TYR A 196 -3.04 6.75 10.00
CA TYR A 196 -2.09 6.70 11.11
C TYR A 196 -2.80 6.96 12.43
N ASN A 197 -2.52 6.10 13.41
CA ASN A 197 -2.84 6.37 14.80
C ASN A 197 -1.55 6.76 15.52
N MET A 198 -1.34 8.07 15.69
CA MET A 198 -0.03 8.62 16.04
C MET A 198 1.04 8.21 15.02
N THR A 199 1.96 7.34 15.39
CA THR A 199 3.12 6.92 14.59
C THR A 199 2.90 5.61 13.83
N GLU A 200 1.84 4.86 14.13
CA GLU A 200 1.60 3.53 13.56
C GLU A 200 0.54 3.55 12.46
N ALA A 201 0.83 2.86 11.35
CA ALA A 201 -0.11 2.66 10.26
C ALA A 201 -1.17 1.60 10.61
N LYS A 202 -2.43 1.83 10.20
CA LYS A 202 -3.52 0.85 10.28
C LYS A 202 -3.35 -0.21 9.20
N GLU A 203 -3.71 -1.47 9.50
CA GLU A 203 -3.50 -2.65 8.63
C GLU A 203 -4.11 -2.52 7.22
N ASP A 204 -5.21 -1.77 7.06
CA ASP A 204 -5.93 -1.58 5.79
C ASP A 204 -5.66 -0.21 5.13
N CYS A 205 -4.55 0.46 5.46
CA CYS A 205 -4.19 1.70 4.77
C CYS A 205 -3.73 1.43 3.33
N ASN A 206 -4.40 2.04 2.36
CA ASN A 206 -3.89 2.15 0.99
C ASN A 206 -3.11 3.47 0.86
N ALA A 207 -1.84 3.45 1.25
CA ALA A 207 -0.93 4.59 1.06
C ALA A 207 -0.57 4.77 -0.44
N PHE A 208 -0.05 5.94 -0.79
CA PHE A 208 0.39 6.25 -2.16
C PHE A 208 1.72 5.58 -2.55
N GLY A 209 2.40 4.95 -1.59
CA GLY A 209 3.64 4.21 -1.79
C GLY A 209 3.48 2.68 -1.73
N PRO A 210 4.58 1.94 -1.94
CA PRO A 210 4.61 0.49 -1.82
C PRO A 210 4.71 -0.01 -0.36
N SER A 211 5.01 0.85 0.60
CA SER A 211 4.99 0.58 2.05
C SER A 211 4.34 1.76 2.78
N ASP A 212 3.95 1.55 4.03
CA ASP A 212 3.52 2.63 4.90
C ASP A 212 4.73 3.46 5.37
N MET A 213 4.47 4.70 5.80
CA MET A 213 5.47 5.62 6.36
C MET A 213 5.53 5.42 7.88
N GLU A 214 6.71 5.18 8.44
CA GLU A 214 6.89 5.08 9.88
C GLU A 214 7.77 6.24 10.37
N TRP A 215 7.51 6.73 11.57
CA TRP A 215 8.33 7.72 12.24
C TRP A 215 8.24 7.56 13.75
N THR A 216 9.22 8.09 14.48
CA THR A 216 9.23 8.06 15.94
C THR A 216 8.90 9.42 16.52
N LEU A 217 8.14 9.45 17.61
CA LEU A 217 7.90 10.62 18.44
C LEU A 217 8.54 10.39 19.82
N VAL A 218 9.47 11.26 20.19
CA VAL A 218 10.06 11.31 21.54
C VAL A 218 9.75 12.67 22.13
N VAL A 219 9.32 12.69 23.40
CA VAL A 219 9.13 13.93 24.16
C VAL A 219 10.14 13.93 25.28
N ASP A 220 10.98 14.96 25.34
CA ASP A 220 11.99 15.13 26.37
C ASP A 220 11.85 16.48 27.10
N ASP A 221 12.47 16.54 28.28
CA ASP A 221 12.48 17.74 29.09
C ASP A 221 13.67 18.65 28.68
N SER A 222 13.63 19.14 27.44
CA SER A 222 14.65 20.03 26.86
C SER A 222 14.03 21.18 26.05
N CYS A 223 14.88 22.13 25.60
CA CYS A 223 14.52 23.18 24.66
C CYS A 223 15.47 23.06 23.45
N PRO A 224 14.97 23.07 22.18
CA PRO A 224 15.83 22.93 21.00
C PRO A 224 16.56 24.25 20.66
N PHE A 225 16.30 25.29 21.45
CA PHE A 225 16.85 26.63 21.34
C PHE A 225 17.54 27.03 22.65
N ALA A 226 17.84 28.31 22.85
CA ALA A 226 18.31 28.77 24.16
C ALA A 226 17.21 28.62 25.24
N PRO A 227 17.50 28.15 26.46
CA PRO A 227 16.48 27.80 27.46
C PRO A 227 15.47 28.92 27.76
N GLU A 228 15.88 30.18 27.70
CA GLU A 228 15.04 31.35 27.99
C GLU A 228 13.94 31.64 26.96
N ILE A 229 13.99 31.04 25.76
CA ILE A 229 13.01 31.31 24.70
C ILE A 229 11.86 30.31 24.69
N CYS A 230 12.01 29.14 25.29
CA CYS A 230 10.95 28.15 25.37
C CYS A 230 9.99 28.49 26.52
N ALA A 231 8.67 28.43 26.28
CA ALA A 231 7.65 28.62 27.31
C ALA A 231 7.50 27.39 28.21
N THR A 232 7.89 26.22 27.71
CA THR A 232 7.90 24.94 28.40
C THR A 232 9.25 24.28 28.18
N ASP A 233 9.77 23.59 29.19
CA ASP A 233 10.96 22.74 29.03
C ASP A 233 10.65 21.43 28.31
N GLN A 234 9.64 21.39 27.44
CA GLN A 234 9.25 20.18 26.69
C GLN A 234 9.56 20.36 25.21
N THR A 235 10.23 19.39 24.62
CA THR A 235 10.46 19.31 23.18
C THR A 235 9.86 18.04 22.62
N ALA A 236 9.14 18.17 21.51
CA ALA A 236 8.68 17.03 20.71
C ALA A 236 9.61 16.83 19.53
N THR A 237 10.32 15.70 19.52
CA THR A 237 11.24 15.30 18.47
C THR A 237 10.61 14.21 17.62
N PHE A 238 10.50 14.50 16.33
CA PHE A 238 10.02 13.59 15.30
C PHE A 238 11.17 13.19 14.39
N ASP A 239 11.31 11.89 14.14
CA ASP A 239 12.34 11.36 13.26
C ASP A 239 11.72 10.36 12.29
N SER A 240 11.87 10.62 10.99
CA SER A 240 11.37 9.72 9.96
C SER A 240 12.13 8.41 9.85
N GLY A 241 13.30 8.30 10.51
CA GLY A 241 14.30 7.32 10.12
C GLY A 241 14.74 7.51 8.66
N PHE A 242 15.37 6.49 8.08
CA PHE A 242 15.81 6.52 6.68
C PHE A 242 14.69 6.07 5.74
N ILE A 243 14.09 7.03 5.04
CA ILE A 243 13.14 6.84 3.95
C ILE A 243 13.90 6.37 2.72
N ASN A 244 13.58 5.17 2.23
CA ASN A 244 14.24 4.58 1.07
C ASN A 244 13.51 4.95 -0.22
N SER A 245 14.25 5.39 -1.25
CA SER A 245 13.69 5.74 -2.56
C SER A 245 12.90 4.59 -3.20
N HIS A 246 13.34 3.34 -2.99
CA HIS A 246 12.71 2.14 -3.52
C HIS A 246 11.60 1.59 -2.61
N ASP A 247 11.94 1.31 -1.35
CA ASP A 247 11.06 0.56 -0.45
C ASP A 247 9.90 1.41 0.06
N THR A 248 10.11 2.73 0.23
CA THR A 248 9.12 3.64 0.82
C THR A 248 8.45 4.54 -0.22
N LEU A 249 9.22 5.07 -1.18
CA LEU A 249 8.70 5.96 -2.23
C LEU A 249 8.35 5.26 -3.55
N GLY A 250 8.73 3.99 -3.72
CA GLY A 250 8.34 3.19 -4.89
C GLY A 250 9.14 3.43 -6.17
N ILE A 251 10.31 4.08 -6.10
CA ILE A 251 11.21 4.19 -7.25
C ILE A 251 11.91 2.84 -7.45
N ASN A 252 11.41 2.04 -8.39
CA ASN A 252 11.81 0.68 -8.71
C ASN A 252 13.24 0.58 -9.30
N ALA A 253 14.23 0.77 -8.44
CA ALA A 253 15.65 0.77 -8.75
C ALA A 253 16.38 -0.42 -8.10
N PRO A 254 17.40 -1.00 -8.76
CA PRO A 254 18.27 -1.99 -8.13
C PRO A 254 19.06 -1.36 -6.97
N PRO A 255 19.61 -2.16 -6.03
CA PRO A 255 20.29 -1.65 -4.82
C PRO A 255 21.35 -0.57 -5.08
N GLU A 256 22.15 -0.72 -6.14
CA GLU A 256 23.20 0.21 -6.55
C GLU A 256 22.68 1.61 -6.93
N ASP A 257 21.39 1.74 -7.28
CA ASP A 257 20.79 2.98 -7.77
C ASP A 257 19.90 3.67 -6.71
N ARG A 258 19.87 3.15 -5.47
CA ARG A 258 18.99 3.66 -4.39
C ARG A 258 19.63 4.81 -3.62
N VAL A 259 18.77 5.62 -3.02
CA VAL A 259 19.14 6.75 -2.13
C VAL A 259 18.22 6.71 -0.92
N THR A 260 18.73 7.12 0.23
CA THR A 260 17.91 7.28 1.44
C THR A 260 17.90 8.74 1.91
N HIS A 261 16.80 9.14 2.54
CA HIS A 261 16.60 10.47 3.11
C HIS A 261 16.08 10.35 4.54
N ARG A 262 16.53 11.20 5.45
CA ARG A 262 16.02 11.33 6.81
C ARG A 262 15.64 12.77 7.09
N LYS A 263 14.51 12.95 7.78
CA LYS A 263 13.99 14.22 8.25
C LYS A 263 13.83 14.16 9.77
N VAL A 264 14.38 15.14 10.46
CA VAL A 264 14.22 15.31 11.91
C VAL A 264 13.57 16.66 12.16
N MET A 265 12.57 16.69 13.03
CA MET A 265 11.86 17.91 13.42
C MET A 265 11.77 17.97 14.94
N GLU A 266 12.25 19.05 15.54
CA GLU A 266 12.16 19.29 16.98
C GLU A 266 11.36 20.55 17.23
N CYS A 267 10.29 20.48 18.03
CA CYS A 267 9.41 21.61 18.28
C CYS A 267 9.19 21.84 19.77
N SER A 268 9.17 23.12 20.16
CA SER A 268 8.77 23.56 21.51
C SER A 268 7.99 24.87 21.46
N THR A 269 7.11 25.07 22.44
CA THR A 269 6.33 26.32 22.55
C THR A 269 7.23 27.48 22.97
N LEU A 270 7.00 28.68 22.43
CA LEU A 270 7.86 29.84 22.68
C LEU A 270 7.29 30.78 23.75
N GLN A 271 8.17 31.33 24.56
CA GLN A 271 7.87 32.36 25.54
C GLN A 271 7.39 33.62 24.81
N ARG A 272 6.28 34.17 25.29
CA ARG A 272 5.65 35.35 24.70
C ARG A 272 6.00 36.63 25.46
N ASP A 273 6.11 36.53 26.78
CA ASP A 273 6.41 37.71 27.60
C ASP A 273 7.83 38.21 27.30
N GLY A 274 7.95 39.49 26.98
CA GLY A 274 9.21 40.09 26.52
C GLY A 274 9.43 40.04 25.00
N TYR A 275 8.63 39.27 24.25
CA TYR A 275 8.72 39.13 22.80
C TYR A 275 7.49 39.63 22.05
N MET A 276 6.60 40.36 22.73
CA MET A 276 5.36 40.88 22.18
C MET A 276 5.01 42.25 22.78
N THR A 277 4.37 43.12 22.00
CA THR A 277 3.85 44.41 22.46
C THR A 277 2.44 44.31 23.05
N ASP A 278 2.03 45.34 23.79
CA ASP A 278 0.60 45.60 24.00
C ASP A 278 -0.06 46.07 22.70
N TRP A 279 -1.41 46.03 22.66
CA TRP A 279 -2.19 46.56 21.54
C TRP A 279 -1.89 48.03 21.32
N HIS A 280 -1.49 48.39 20.10
CA HIS A 280 -1.23 49.77 19.72
C HIS A 280 -1.57 50.02 18.24
N GLN A 281 -1.61 51.29 17.85
CA GLN A 281 -1.80 51.67 16.45
C GLN A 281 -0.45 51.85 15.77
N LEU A 282 -0.37 51.52 14.48
CA LEU A 282 0.83 51.63 13.66
C LEU A 282 0.69 52.74 12.60
N PRO A 283 0.71 54.03 12.98
CA PRO A 283 0.60 55.11 12.00
C PRO A 283 1.86 55.19 11.13
N ASN A 284 1.67 55.30 9.82
CA ASN A 284 2.75 55.54 8.83
C ASN A 284 3.80 54.42 8.69
N VAL A 285 3.46 53.15 8.93
CA VAL A 285 4.35 52.04 8.59
C VAL A 285 4.40 51.88 7.07
N THR A 286 5.61 52.09 6.52
CA THR A 286 5.91 51.86 5.11
C THR A 286 6.46 50.44 4.98
N LEU A 287 5.69 49.56 4.35
CA LEU A 287 6.15 48.21 4.01
C LEU A 287 7.02 48.31 2.75
N THR A 288 7.98 47.40 2.62
CA THR A 288 8.90 47.33 1.46
C THR A 288 8.19 46.93 0.17
N THR A 289 7.13 46.12 0.27
CA THR A 289 6.17 45.91 -0.81
C THR A 289 5.31 47.17 -0.91
N THR A 290 5.01 47.67 -2.11
CA THR A 290 4.39 49.00 -2.38
C THR A 290 3.01 49.28 -1.73
N ASN A 291 2.57 48.44 -0.80
CA ASN A 291 1.41 48.65 0.06
C ASN A 291 1.86 49.32 1.35
N THR A 292 1.63 50.63 1.50
CA THR A 292 1.53 51.19 2.85
C THR A 292 0.42 50.45 3.59
N LEU A 293 0.64 50.05 4.85
CA LEU A 293 -0.48 49.60 5.68
C LEU A 293 -1.53 50.72 5.62
N GLN A 294 -2.69 50.44 5.01
CA GLN A 294 -3.74 51.44 4.90
C GLN A 294 -4.16 51.77 6.32
N ASP A 295 -3.95 53.03 6.72
CA ASP A 295 -4.39 53.52 8.03
C ASP A 295 -5.92 53.45 8.09
N ARG A 296 -6.43 52.33 8.60
CA ARG A 296 -7.84 52.19 8.91
C ARG A 296 -8.05 52.74 10.30
N SER A 297 -8.87 53.78 10.39
CA SER A 297 -9.35 54.28 11.67
C SER A 297 -9.89 53.11 12.51
N GLN A 298 -9.36 52.92 13.72
CA GLN A 298 -9.73 51.87 14.70
C GLN A 298 -9.08 50.48 14.53
N GLU A 299 -8.07 50.32 13.68
CA GLU A 299 -7.26 49.09 13.65
C GLU A 299 -6.15 49.15 14.71
N TRP A 300 -6.00 48.06 15.48
CA TRP A 300 -4.98 47.88 16.51
C TRP A 300 -4.16 46.64 16.17
N PHE A 301 -2.87 46.72 16.44
CA PHE A 301 -1.90 45.67 16.12
C PHE A 301 -1.19 45.15 17.36
N LEU A 302 -0.82 43.88 17.29
CA LEU A 302 0.16 43.22 18.12
C LEU A 302 1.38 42.92 17.27
N GLU A 303 2.56 43.28 17.78
CA GLU A 303 3.84 42.96 17.16
C GLU A 303 4.56 41.88 17.96
N PHE A 304 5.10 40.89 17.26
CA PHE A 304 5.91 39.82 17.83
C PHE A 304 7.37 39.98 17.40
N TYR A 305 8.34 39.76 18.30
CA TYR A 305 9.76 40.09 18.13
C TYR A 305 10.67 38.87 18.34
N TYR A 306 10.44 37.81 17.56
CA TYR A 306 11.31 36.63 17.49
C TYR A 306 12.42 36.75 16.45
N GLY A 307 12.48 37.86 15.72
CA GLY A 307 13.39 38.10 14.62
C GLY A 307 12.88 39.14 13.62
N ARG A 308 13.79 39.66 12.78
CA ARG A 308 13.47 40.69 11.79
C ARG A 308 12.84 40.06 10.55
N ASN A 309 11.64 40.48 10.18
CA ASN A 309 10.97 40.01 8.96
C ASN A 309 11.58 40.64 7.70
N LEU A 310 11.94 39.81 6.73
CA LEU A 310 12.60 40.19 5.49
C LEU A 310 11.59 40.47 4.37
N ASP A 311 10.49 39.71 4.31
CA ASP A 311 9.45 39.84 3.28
C ASP A 311 8.80 41.22 3.29
N TRP A 312 8.55 41.76 4.48
CA TRP A 312 7.85 43.03 4.70
C TRP A 312 8.79 44.15 5.14
N GLY A 313 10.07 43.83 5.41
CA GLY A 313 11.07 44.77 5.92
C GLY A 313 10.75 45.31 7.32
N LEU A 314 10.07 44.51 8.15
CA LEU A 314 9.64 44.88 9.49
C LEU A 314 10.67 44.44 10.55
N ASN A 315 10.78 45.22 11.62
CA ASN A 315 11.58 44.82 12.78
C ASN A 315 10.89 43.72 13.59
N SER A 316 9.56 43.68 13.56
CA SER A 316 8.75 42.59 14.12
C SER A 316 8.70 41.40 13.16
N THR A 317 8.59 40.21 13.72
CA THR A 317 8.47 38.92 13.02
C THR A 317 7.08 38.73 12.44
N LEU A 318 6.05 39.07 13.22
CA LEU A 318 4.64 38.96 12.85
C LEU A 318 3.89 40.21 13.31
N LEU A 319 2.93 40.66 12.49
CA LEU A 319 1.88 41.61 12.85
C LEU A 319 0.53 40.91 12.92
N TYR A 320 -0.21 41.11 14.02
CA TYR A 320 -1.57 40.60 14.17
C TYR A 320 -2.56 41.74 14.41
N SER A 321 -3.60 41.83 13.58
CA SER A 321 -4.64 42.88 13.66
C SER A 321 -5.85 42.40 14.45
N ASN A 322 -6.45 43.29 15.24
CA ASN A 322 -7.73 43.04 15.93
C ASN A 322 -8.92 42.86 14.96
N LEU A 323 -8.75 43.20 13.68
CA LEU A 323 -9.75 42.99 12.64
C LEU A 323 -9.64 41.61 11.96
N THR A 324 -8.55 40.89 12.18
CA THR A 324 -8.31 39.55 11.60
C THR A 324 -9.46 38.54 11.86
N PRO A 325 -10.04 38.45 13.08
CA PRO A 325 -11.12 37.50 13.36
C PRO A 325 -12.53 38.01 12.97
N THR A 326 -12.68 39.05 12.15
CA THR A 326 -14.01 39.67 11.92
C THR A 326 -15.04 38.69 11.31
N ILE A 327 -16.02 38.30 12.12
CA ILE A 327 -17.15 37.44 11.74
C ILE A 327 -18.18 38.29 10.97
N ALA A 328 -18.45 37.93 9.72
CA ALA A 328 -19.60 38.48 8.99
C ALA A 328 -20.88 37.73 9.38
N PRO A 329 -22.00 38.43 9.70
CA PRO A 329 -23.27 37.76 9.95
C PRO A 329 -23.68 36.89 8.74
N GLY A 330 -23.80 35.58 8.95
CA GLY A 330 -24.17 34.61 7.89
C GLY A 330 -23.05 33.66 7.44
N THR A 331 -21.81 33.83 7.92
CA THR A 331 -20.72 32.87 7.64
C THR A 331 -20.69 31.74 8.67
N PHE A 332 -21.13 30.53 8.27
CA PHE A 332 -21.16 29.34 9.14
C PHE A 332 -19.83 28.57 9.20
N ARG A 333 -18.77 29.03 8.53
CA ARG A 333 -17.42 28.42 8.53
C ARG A 333 -16.35 29.49 8.80
N VAL A 334 -16.30 29.99 10.03
CA VAL A 334 -15.12 30.73 10.50
C VAL A 334 -14.11 29.69 10.98
N GLN A 335 -12.90 29.67 10.42
CA GLN A 335 -11.83 28.82 10.95
C GLN A 335 -11.48 29.36 12.34
N SER A 336 -11.63 28.55 13.39
CA SER A 336 -11.36 29.01 14.76
C SER A 336 -9.88 29.14 15.05
N TYR A 337 -9.06 28.45 14.25
CA TYR A 337 -7.62 28.53 14.28
C TYR A 337 -7.12 28.94 12.91
N LEU A 338 -6.28 29.97 12.86
CA LEU A 338 -5.48 30.33 11.71
C LEU A 338 -4.03 29.97 12.03
N LEU A 339 -3.36 29.38 11.05
CA LEU A 339 -1.96 28.99 11.16
C LEU A 339 -1.15 29.82 10.18
N SER A 340 -0.08 30.45 10.67
CA SER A 340 0.94 31.11 9.86
C SER A 340 2.31 30.56 10.25
N ALA A 341 3.29 30.67 9.36
CA ALA A 341 4.67 30.33 9.67
C ALA A 341 5.67 31.31 9.07
N GLU A 342 6.72 31.57 9.83
CA GLU A 342 7.91 32.27 9.37
C GLU A 342 9.06 31.26 9.31
N THR A 343 9.90 31.36 8.27
CA THR A 343 10.98 30.39 7.99
C THR A 343 12.31 31.10 7.82
N ALA A 344 13.33 30.59 8.50
CA ALA A 344 14.72 30.98 8.36
C ALA A 344 15.53 29.77 7.90
N TYR A 345 15.96 29.79 6.64
CA TYR A 345 16.84 28.79 6.07
C TYR A 345 18.28 29.05 6.50
N LEU A 346 18.98 27.98 6.89
CA LEU A 346 20.36 28.05 7.32
C LEU A 346 21.25 28.62 6.19
N HIS A 347 22.01 29.67 6.51
CA HIS A 347 22.92 30.38 5.60
C HIS A 347 22.31 31.03 4.34
N ASP A 348 20.97 31.09 4.20
CA ASP A 348 20.31 31.70 3.04
C ASP A 348 19.25 32.73 3.46
N GLN A 349 19.63 34.01 3.44
CA GLN A 349 18.72 35.12 3.75
C GLN A 349 17.78 35.48 2.60
N LEU A 350 18.05 35.03 1.37
CA LEU A 350 17.22 35.37 0.20
C LEU A 350 15.95 34.53 0.18
N MET A 351 16.04 33.28 0.62
CA MET A 351 14.92 32.36 0.72
C MET A 351 14.22 32.42 2.09
N SER A 352 14.84 33.07 3.08
CA SER A 352 14.27 33.23 4.43
C SER A 352 13.25 34.36 4.49
N SER A 353 12.14 34.13 5.21
CA SER A 353 11.14 35.17 5.49
C SER A 353 11.53 36.04 6.69
N PHE A 354 12.43 35.56 7.56
CA PHE A 354 12.91 36.32 8.72
C PHE A 354 14.34 35.96 9.14
N ILE A 355 14.96 36.81 9.97
CA ILE A 355 16.24 36.56 10.64
C ILE A 355 15.97 36.29 12.12
N PRO A 356 16.23 35.08 12.65
CA PRO A 356 16.02 34.76 14.06
C PRO A 356 16.87 35.62 15.00
N ILE A 357 16.33 35.91 16.19
CA ILE A 357 17.15 36.41 17.31
C ILE A 357 18.17 35.37 17.77
N ASP A 358 19.22 35.81 18.47
CA ASP A 358 20.33 34.94 18.90
C ASP A 358 19.86 33.70 19.67
N SER A 359 18.81 33.82 20.49
CA SER A 359 18.26 32.70 21.27
C SER A 359 17.54 31.65 20.43
N LEU A 360 17.09 31.98 19.21
CA LEU A 360 16.46 31.06 18.26
C LEU A 360 17.41 30.61 17.15
N ASN A 361 18.59 31.21 17.06
CA ASN A 361 19.52 30.96 15.96
C ASN A 361 20.17 29.57 16.10
N ARG A 362 20.16 28.80 15.02
CA ARG A 362 20.77 27.46 14.93
C ARG A 362 21.81 27.43 13.82
N THR A 363 22.79 26.56 13.96
CA THR A 363 23.90 26.42 12.99
C THR A 363 23.85 25.12 12.20
N ASP A 364 22.87 24.27 12.50
CA ASP A 364 22.75 22.89 12.04
C ASP A 364 21.33 22.55 11.57
N ALA A 365 20.41 23.52 11.53
CA ALA A 365 19.01 23.30 11.19
C ALA A 365 18.35 24.56 10.62
N ASP A 366 17.31 24.38 9.82
CA ASP A 366 16.38 25.47 9.48
C ASP A 366 15.47 25.75 10.68
N VAL A 367 15.09 27.02 10.87
CA VAL A 367 14.24 27.46 11.99
C VAL A 367 12.90 27.94 11.47
N HIS A 368 11.83 27.42 12.03
CA HIS A 368 10.46 27.80 11.69
C HIS A 368 9.71 28.26 12.93
N ILE A 369 8.92 29.32 12.82
CA ILE A 369 8.04 29.77 13.89
C ILE A 369 6.60 29.63 13.41
N LEU A 370 5.84 28.77 14.08
CA LEU A 370 4.42 28.57 13.85
C LEU A 370 3.62 29.51 14.76
N PHE A 371 2.81 30.36 14.15
CA PHE A 371 1.89 31.25 14.84
C PHE A 371 0.46 30.73 14.71
N LEU A 372 -0.13 30.39 15.86
CA LEU A 372 -1.51 29.94 15.99
C LEU A 372 -2.35 31.13 16.46
N ALA A 373 -3.09 31.75 15.55
CA ALA A 373 -4.12 32.72 15.92
C ALA A 373 -5.43 31.98 16.21
N GLN A 374 -6.07 32.31 17.33
CA GLN A 374 -7.24 31.56 17.81
C GLN A 374 -8.37 32.48 18.30
N ASP A 375 -9.59 32.10 17.95
CA ASP A 375 -10.85 32.67 18.44
C ASP A 375 -11.81 31.54 18.89
N ALA A 376 -11.22 30.43 19.35
CA ALA A 376 -11.94 29.26 19.80
C ALA A 376 -12.46 29.42 21.23
N MET A 377 -13.67 28.93 21.47
CA MET A 377 -14.26 28.79 22.80
C MET A 377 -14.48 27.32 23.15
N TYR A 378 -14.14 26.94 24.37
CA TYR A 378 -14.19 25.57 24.85
C TYR A 378 -15.21 25.40 25.97
N ASN A 379 -15.78 24.20 26.08
CA ASN A 379 -16.72 23.87 27.16
C ASN A 379 -16.03 23.54 28.50
N GLN A 380 -14.72 23.31 28.47
CA GLN A 380 -13.88 23.06 29.65
C GLN A 380 -12.52 23.73 29.44
N GLU A 381 -11.81 23.93 30.55
CA GLU A 381 -10.43 24.42 30.56
C GLU A 381 -9.52 23.49 29.75
N SER A 382 -8.58 24.08 29.01
CA SER A 382 -7.51 23.34 28.33
C SER A 382 -6.15 23.88 28.75
N THR A 383 -5.32 22.99 29.30
CA THR A 383 -3.95 23.28 29.76
C THR A 383 -2.89 22.96 28.70
N ASP A 384 -3.31 22.68 27.46
CA ASP A 384 -2.40 22.47 26.34
C ASP A 384 -1.48 23.70 26.17
N PRO A 385 -0.16 23.53 26.02
CA PRO A 385 0.77 24.66 25.99
C PRO A 385 0.62 25.53 24.73
N TRP A 386 0.07 25.02 23.63
CA TRP A 386 -0.09 25.75 22.37
C TRP A 386 -1.51 26.31 22.19
N PHE A 387 -2.55 25.52 22.51
CA PHE A 387 -3.97 25.91 22.42
C PHE A 387 -4.54 26.55 23.70
N ARG A 388 -3.72 26.67 24.75
CA ARG A 388 -4.06 27.07 26.12
C ARG A 388 -5.32 27.93 26.25
N ALA A 389 -6.30 27.44 27.01
CA ALA A 389 -7.58 28.10 27.25
C ALA A 389 -8.02 28.00 28.72
N GLU A 390 -7.61 28.99 29.50
CA GLU A 390 -7.74 29.03 30.96
C GLU A 390 -8.57 30.22 31.45
N VAL A 391 -9.11 31.05 30.55
CA VAL A 391 -9.89 32.23 30.91
C VAL A 391 -11.38 31.90 30.88
N PRO A 392 -12.07 31.83 32.03
CA PRO A 392 -13.50 31.56 32.07
C PRO A 392 -14.31 32.82 31.77
N GLU A 393 -15.28 32.71 30.86
CA GLU A 393 -16.22 33.77 30.50
C GLU A 393 -17.64 33.20 30.39
N SER A 394 -18.65 34.01 30.73
CA SER A 394 -20.05 33.61 30.62
C SER A 394 -20.57 33.89 29.21
N SER A 395 -20.93 32.84 28.48
CA SER A 395 -21.55 32.92 27.15
C SER A 395 -23.02 32.50 27.18
N LEU A 396 -23.81 33.09 26.28
CA LEU A 396 -25.23 32.75 26.11
C LEU A 396 -25.37 31.62 25.10
N VAL A 397 -25.92 30.49 25.53
CA VAL A 397 -26.19 29.32 24.69
C VAL A 397 -27.69 29.19 24.48
N LEU A 398 -28.11 29.11 23.22
CA LEU A 398 -29.51 28.85 22.87
C LEU A 398 -29.84 27.37 23.12
N ASP A 399 -30.75 27.11 24.05
CA ASP A 399 -31.38 25.82 24.27
C ASP A 399 -32.89 25.90 23.92
N ARG A 400 -33.61 24.78 23.99
CA ARG A 400 -35.08 24.68 23.79
C ARG A 400 -35.86 25.65 24.67
N ASN A 401 -35.30 26.05 25.82
CA ASN A 401 -35.91 26.95 26.79
C ASN A 401 -35.45 28.42 26.66
N GLY A 402 -34.74 28.77 25.58
CA GLY A 402 -34.17 30.11 25.36
C GLY A 402 -32.67 30.17 25.63
N TYR A 403 -32.13 31.38 25.78
CA TYR A 403 -30.71 31.59 26.06
C TYR A 403 -30.39 31.29 27.53
N GLN A 404 -29.40 30.42 27.76
CA GLN A 404 -28.88 30.07 29.07
C GLN A 404 -27.43 30.51 29.19
N ASN A 405 -27.04 31.01 30.37
CA ASN A 405 -25.64 31.31 30.66
C ASN A 405 -24.87 30.01 30.86
N MET A 406 -23.78 29.84 30.13
CA MET A 406 -22.84 28.74 30.27
C MET A 406 -21.44 29.32 30.43
N THR A 407 -20.64 28.72 31.31
CA THR A 407 -19.22 29.05 31.39
C THR A 407 -18.50 28.43 30.20
N THR A 408 -17.82 29.26 29.43
CA THR A 408 -16.93 28.88 28.33
C THR A 408 -15.52 29.34 28.64
N TRP A 409 -14.55 28.64 28.08
CA TRP A 409 -13.13 28.91 28.31
C TRP A 409 -12.52 29.46 27.03
N PHE A 410 -11.74 30.52 27.16
CA PHE A 410 -11.05 31.20 26.07
C PHE A 410 -9.55 31.17 26.30
N SER A 411 -8.80 31.32 25.21
CA SER A 411 -7.40 31.64 25.35
C SER A 411 -7.22 33.05 25.89
N LYS A 412 -6.26 33.21 26.78
CA LYS A 412 -5.84 34.53 27.27
C LYS A 412 -5.24 35.37 26.14
N TRP A 413 -4.63 34.72 25.15
CA TRP A 413 -3.86 35.38 24.11
C TRP A 413 -4.43 35.05 22.73
N PRO A 414 -4.57 36.05 21.84
CA PRO A 414 -5.14 35.82 20.51
C PRO A 414 -4.19 35.05 19.59
N VAL A 415 -2.88 35.06 19.88
CA VAL A 415 -1.85 34.36 19.12
C VAL A 415 -0.87 33.67 20.06
N MET A 416 -0.55 32.42 19.75
CA MET A 416 0.45 31.59 20.42
C MET A 416 1.54 31.21 19.43
N ALA A 417 2.80 31.15 19.88
CA ALA A 417 3.95 30.85 19.02
C ALA A 417 4.63 29.54 19.43
N MET A 418 5.12 28.80 18.43
CA MET A 418 5.90 27.58 18.59
C MET A 418 7.10 27.63 17.65
N GLY A 419 8.28 27.27 18.14
CA GLY A 419 9.48 27.18 17.34
C GLY A 419 9.76 25.73 16.99
N CYS A 420 10.12 25.47 15.74
CA CYS A 420 10.54 24.17 15.26
C CYS A 420 11.89 24.28 14.54
N THR A 421 12.77 23.31 14.74
CA THR A 421 13.97 23.10 13.92
C THR A 421 13.72 21.97 12.94
N LEU A 422 14.24 22.04 11.72
CA LEU A 422 14.30 20.89 10.81
C LEU A 422 15.69 20.63 10.27
N GLN A 423 16.00 19.34 10.26
CA GLN A 423 17.23 18.81 9.70
C GLN A 423 16.91 17.77 8.62
N HIS A 424 17.75 17.77 7.60
CA HIS A 424 17.70 16.87 6.47
C HIS A 424 19.04 16.17 6.32
N GLN A 425 18.98 14.90 5.97
CA GLN A 425 20.15 14.09 5.71
C GLN A 425 19.87 13.18 4.50
N PHE A 426 20.79 13.16 3.54
CA PHE A 426 20.76 12.25 2.39
C PHE A 426 21.92 11.28 2.49
N CYS A 427 21.70 10.02 2.13
CA CYS A 427 22.75 9.02 2.17
C CYS A 427 22.80 8.16 0.91
N ASN A 428 24.02 7.75 0.58
CA ASN A 428 24.29 6.67 -0.34
C ASN A 428 24.30 5.34 0.44
N PRO A 429 23.29 4.46 0.30
CA PRO A 429 23.24 3.19 1.02
C PRO A 429 24.39 2.25 0.64
N ASN A 430 25.06 2.46 -0.50
CA ASN A 430 26.19 1.68 -0.97
C ASN A 430 27.55 2.36 -0.67
N GLY A 431 27.56 3.44 0.12
CA GLY A 431 28.77 4.20 0.41
C GLY A 431 29.87 3.41 1.15
N GLU A 432 29.48 2.37 1.89
CA GLU A 432 30.43 1.48 2.58
C GLU A 432 31.29 0.70 1.59
N ASP A 433 30.65 0.15 0.55
CA ASP A 433 31.30 -0.59 -0.54
C ASP A 433 32.24 0.30 -1.37
N ASN A 434 31.96 1.61 -1.41
CA ASN A 434 32.78 2.62 -2.09
C ASN A 434 33.92 3.19 -1.22
N GLY A 435 34.10 2.69 0.01
CA GLY A 435 35.20 3.08 0.89
C GLY A 435 35.01 4.41 1.63
N LEU A 436 33.79 4.93 1.69
CA LEU A 436 33.42 6.18 2.39
C LEU A 436 33.00 5.97 3.85
N GLY A 437 32.95 4.72 4.32
CA GLY A 437 32.45 4.32 5.65
C GLY A 437 31.01 3.81 5.62
N GLU A 438 30.53 3.22 6.73
CA GLU A 438 29.14 2.74 6.86
C GLU A 438 28.15 3.86 6.52
N GLY A 439 27.41 3.70 5.40
CA GLY A 439 26.36 4.62 4.95
C GLY A 439 26.84 6.07 4.78
N ALA A 440 27.58 6.37 3.70
CA ALA A 440 28.01 7.73 3.39
C ALA A 440 26.80 8.67 3.37
N CYS A 441 26.72 9.55 4.37
CA CYS A 441 25.61 10.47 4.59
C CYS A 441 26.13 11.91 4.64
N THR A 442 25.30 12.85 4.21
CA THR A 442 25.55 14.27 4.50
C THR A 442 25.49 14.50 6.01
N PRO A 443 26.08 15.58 6.53
CA PRO A 443 25.70 16.09 7.84
C PRO A 443 24.18 16.33 7.90
N ALA A 444 23.58 16.17 9.08
CA ALA A 444 22.23 16.64 9.32
C ALA A 444 22.25 18.17 9.35
N THR A 445 21.60 18.81 8.37
CA THR A 445 21.66 20.27 8.16
C THR A 445 20.34 20.80 7.58
N GLY A 446 20.24 22.11 7.37
CA GLY A 446 19.09 22.76 6.74
C GLY A 446 18.83 22.29 5.30
N LEU A 447 17.60 22.44 4.83
CA LEU A 447 17.11 21.95 3.54
C LEU A 447 17.90 22.48 2.34
N LEU A 448 18.24 23.77 2.34
CA LEU A 448 18.98 24.37 1.22
C LEU A 448 20.47 24.03 1.28
N GLU A 449 21.00 23.87 2.50
CA GLU A 449 22.41 23.56 2.71
C GLU A 449 22.75 22.10 2.38
N VAL A 450 21.83 21.15 2.64
CA VAL A 450 22.07 19.72 2.43
C VAL A 450 22.50 19.40 0.99
N LYS A 451 22.00 20.18 0.03
CA LYS A 451 22.33 20.07 -1.39
C LYS A 451 23.82 20.27 -1.67
N ASN A 452 24.50 21.13 -0.90
CA ASN A 452 25.92 21.43 -1.10
C ASN A 452 26.82 20.23 -0.77
N TYR A 453 26.33 19.28 0.01
CA TYR A 453 27.05 18.07 0.39
C TYR A 453 26.77 16.87 -0.54
N PHE A 454 26.01 17.05 -1.63
CA PHE A 454 25.71 15.95 -2.56
C PHE A 454 26.96 15.45 -3.30
N GLU A 455 27.93 16.33 -3.55
CA GLU A 455 29.21 15.95 -4.16
C GLU A 455 30.04 15.03 -3.25
N ASP A 456 29.82 15.08 -1.92
CA ASP A 456 30.53 14.26 -0.94
C ASP A 456 29.99 12.82 -0.84
N LEU A 457 28.85 12.52 -1.47
CA LEU A 457 28.16 11.23 -1.37
C LEU A 457 28.58 10.18 -2.41
N ASP A 458 29.46 10.56 -3.36
CA ASP A 458 29.89 9.72 -4.49
C ASP A 458 28.71 8.99 -5.17
N LEU A 459 27.66 9.76 -5.49
CA LEU A 459 26.45 9.24 -6.13
C LEU A 459 26.73 8.92 -7.60
N ASN A 460 26.28 7.76 -8.07
CA ASN A 460 26.21 7.50 -9.50
C ASN A 460 25.13 8.35 -10.18
N ASP A 461 25.10 8.39 -11.53
CA ASP A 461 24.17 9.23 -12.30
C ASP A 461 22.68 9.00 -11.93
N ARG A 462 22.29 7.75 -11.65
CA ARG A 462 20.91 7.40 -11.28
C ARG A 462 20.59 7.75 -9.84
N GLN A 463 21.53 7.54 -8.92
CA GLN A 463 21.41 7.99 -7.55
C GLN A 463 21.30 9.52 -7.51
N ASN A 464 22.10 10.23 -8.29
CA ASN A 464 22.08 11.69 -8.35
C ASN A 464 20.72 12.24 -8.83
N THR A 465 20.19 11.69 -9.94
CA THR A 465 18.84 12.08 -10.42
C THR A 465 17.72 11.70 -9.45
N THR A 466 17.85 10.56 -8.76
CA THR A 466 16.91 10.14 -7.70
C THR A 466 16.97 11.07 -6.48
N ALA A 467 18.16 11.43 -6.02
CA ALA A 467 18.38 12.34 -4.90
C ALA A 467 17.80 13.73 -5.21
N HIS A 468 18.00 14.24 -6.44
CA HIS A 468 17.39 15.50 -6.86
C HIS A 468 15.87 15.44 -6.94
N ARG A 469 15.30 14.33 -7.43
CA ARG A 469 13.84 14.12 -7.40
C ARG A 469 13.31 14.15 -5.96
N MET A 470 13.96 13.42 -5.05
CA MET A 470 13.58 13.40 -3.64
C MET A 470 13.73 14.79 -2.99
N LEU A 471 14.84 15.49 -3.22
CA LEU A 471 15.08 16.84 -2.71
C LEU A 471 14.01 17.83 -3.19
N SER A 472 13.61 17.74 -4.46
CA SER A 472 12.48 18.53 -4.99
C SER A 472 11.21 18.25 -4.20
N SER A 473 10.89 16.98 -3.93
CA SER A 473 9.70 16.63 -3.17
C SER A 473 9.76 17.07 -1.72
N VAL A 474 10.93 16.98 -1.07
CA VAL A 474 11.16 17.47 0.29
C VAL A 474 10.99 18.99 0.35
N THR A 475 11.42 19.71 -0.68
CA THR A 475 11.28 21.18 -0.77
C THR A 475 9.83 21.60 -0.91
N GLU A 476 9.07 20.92 -1.77
CA GLU A 476 7.63 21.14 -1.92
C GLU A 476 6.88 20.76 -0.62
N SER A 477 7.34 19.75 0.13
CA SER A 477 6.78 19.38 1.46
C SER A 477 7.38 20.17 2.64
N SER A 478 7.87 21.38 2.42
CA SER A 478 8.37 22.26 3.48
C SER A 478 7.23 22.93 4.25
N PHE A 479 7.53 23.40 5.49
CA PHE A 479 6.54 24.08 6.34
C PHE A 479 5.89 25.28 5.65
N SER A 480 6.70 26.13 5.01
CA SER A 480 6.25 27.35 4.35
C SER A 480 5.28 27.06 3.21
N ASN A 481 5.64 26.14 2.32
CA ASN A 481 4.80 25.75 1.18
C ASN A 481 3.49 25.12 1.64
N MET A 482 3.54 24.19 2.61
CA MET A 482 2.34 23.49 3.06
C MET A 482 1.41 24.40 3.88
N ILE A 483 1.93 25.30 4.74
CA ILE A 483 1.09 26.28 5.47
C ILE A 483 0.47 27.29 4.52
N GLN A 484 1.20 27.73 3.49
CA GLN A 484 0.64 28.66 2.50
C GLN A 484 -0.61 28.08 1.81
N GLN A 485 -0.64 26.76 1.57
CA GLN A 485 -1.77 26.12 0.90
C GLN A 485 -2.84 25.60 1.88
N LEU A 486 -2.47 24.87 2.93
CA LEU A 486 -3.41 24.26 3.87
C LEU A 486 -3.91 25.25 4.94
N GLY A 487 -3.06 26.20 5.34
CA GLY A 487 -3.33 27.14 6.43
C GLY A 487 -3.86 26.44 7.69
N GLY A 488 -4.95 26.97 8.25
CA GLY A 488 -5.61 26.37 9.40
C GLY A 488 -6.18 24.96 9.16
N GLN A 489 -6.45 24.56 7.91
CA GLN A 489 -6.98 23.21 7.61
C GLN A 489 -5.97 22.10 7.87
N TRP A 490 -4.68 22.45 8.05
CA TRP A 490 -3.68 21.48 8.47
C TRP A 490 -3.90 20.98 9.91
N LEU A 491 -4.60 21.74 10.75
CA LEU A 491 -4.84 21.37 12.15
C LEU A 491 -6.05 20.44 12.29
N LEU A 492 -5.87 19.33 13.00
CA LEU A 492 -6.94 18.40 13.36
C LEU A 492 -8.01 19.09 14.22
N ALA A 493 -7.62 20.00 15.11
CA ALA A 493 -8.52 20.79 15.94
C ALA A 493 -9.54 21.60 15.11
N ASN A 494 -9.19 22.00 13.89
CA ASN A 494 -10.11 22.70 12.99
C ASN A 494 -11.20 21.78 12.41
N LYS A 495 -10.97 20.46 12.36
CA LYS A 495 -11.94 19.45 11.91
C LYS A 495 -13.03 19.15 12.95
N GLN A 496 -12.83 19.56 14.21
CA GLN A 496 -13.73 19.22 15.33
C GLN A 496 -14.48 20.44 15.86
N GLY A 497 -15.80 20.51 15.76
CA GLY A 497 -16.60 21.54 16.43
C GLY A 497 -17.67 22.18 15.56
N LEU A 498 -18.27 23.26 16.07
CA LEU A 498 -19.32 24.03 15.40
C LEU A 498 -18.99 25.52 15.55
N THR A 499 -18.83 26.22 14.42
CA THR A 499 -18.39 27.63 14.38
C THR A 499 -17.12 27.86 15.22
N THR A 500 -17.16 28.75 16.21
CA THR A 500 -16.05 29.01 17.14
C THR A 500 -16.04 28.08 18.35
N ARG A 501 -17.09 27.27 18.54
CA ARG A 501 -17.23 26.38 19.70
C ARG A 501 -16.60 25.02 19.43
N ARG A 502 -15.71 24.62 20.34
CA ARG A 502 -14.89 23.41 20.21
C ARG A 502 -15.12 22.45 21.39
N PRO A 503 -14.98 21.13 21.17
CA PRO A 503 -14.89 20.18 22.28
C PRO A 503 -13.64 20.49 23.13
N PRO A 504 -13.61 20.04 24.40
CA PRO A 504 -12.42 20.22 25.22
C PRO A 504 -11.22 19.52 24.59
N LEU A 505 -10.10 20.24 24.48
CA LEU A 505 -8.86 19.70 23.96
C LEU A 505 -8.02 19.12 25.11
N PRO A 506 -7.44 17.91 24.94
CA PRO A 506 -6.52 17.34 25.92
C PRO A 506 -5.25 18.19 26.03
N SER A 507 -4.52 18.07 27.14
CA SER A 507 -3.25 18.78 27.36
C SER A 507 -2.12 18.36 26.40
N THR A 508 -2.30 17.27 25.66
CA THR A 508 -1.37 16.73 24.68
C THR A 508 -1.81 17.03 23.24
N GLN A 509 -2.76 17.94 23.03
CA GLN A 509 -3.28 18.23 21.69
C GLN A 509 -2.16 18.71 20.76
N TRP A 510 -1.25 19.56 21.25
CA TRP A 510 -0.11 20.04 20.48
C TRP A 510 0.77 18.91 19.92
N LEU A 511 0.97 17.83 20.68
CA LEU A 511 1.70 16.64 20.22
C LEU A 511 0.95 15.92 19.09
N THR A 512 -0.37 15.78 19.23
CA THR A 512 -1.24 15.18 18.21
C THR A 512 -1.21 16.00 16.92
N GLU A 513 -1.26 17.32 17.03
CA GLU A 513 -1.17 18.23 15.88
C GLU A 513 0.19 18.14 15.19
N LEU A 514 1.29 18.21 15.96
CA LEU A 514 2.63 18.10 15.39
C LEU A 514 2.89 16.73 14.76
N ASN A 515 2.37 15.66 15.35
CA ASN A 515 2.44 14.33 14.77
C ASN A 515 1.69 14.26 13.43
N HIS A 516 0.50 14.84 13.36
CA HIS A 516 -0.26 14.93 12.12
C HIS A 516 0.45 15.78 11.06
N ILE A 517 1.02 16.93 11.46
CA ILE A 517 1.80 17.81 10.60
C ILE A 517 2.99 17.07 10.01
N PHE A 518 3.80 16.41 10.86
CA PHE A 518 4.96 15.65 10.43
C PHE A 518 4.58 14.49 9.51
N GLY A 519 3.58 13.69 9.89
CA GLY A 519 3.05 12.61 9.06
C GLY A 519 2.55 13.08 7.70
N THR A 520 1.88 14.24 7.64
CA THR A 520 1.44 14.86 6.38
C THR A 520 2.63 15.20 5.48
N MET A 521 3.70 15.77 6.03
CA MET A 521 4.90 16.09 5.25
C MET A 521 5.54 14.82 4.65
N LEU A 522 5.60 13.73 5.42
CA LEU A 522 6.15 12.46 4.95
C LEU A 522 5.28 11.81 3.88
N VAL A 523 3.97 11.70 4.12
CA VAL A 523 3.02 11.14 3.15
C VAL A 523 2.99 11.96 1.86
N SER A 524 3.20 13.28 1.94
CA SER A 524 3.30 14.11 0.73
C SER A 524 4.47 13.70 -0.18
N LEU A 525 5.57 13.15 0.36
CA LEU A 525 6.64 12.57 -0.45
C LEU A 525 6.15 11.38 -1.29
N GLN A 526 5.28 10.52 -0.73
CA GLN A 526 4.66 9.43 -1.47
C GLN A 526 3.67 9.93 -2.52
N VAL A 527 2.84 10.92 -2.19
CA VAL A 527 1.90 11.52 -3.16
C VAL A 527 2.66 12.08 -4.36
N GLN A 528 3.74 12.81 -4.12
CA GLN A 528 4.56 13.37 -5.19
C GLN A 528 5.31 12.29 -5.99
N ALA A 529 5.79 11.23 -5.32
CA ALA A 529 6.39 10.09 -6.00
C ALA A 529 5.37 9.36 -6.90
N PHE A 530 4.17 9.12 -6.39
CA PHE A 530 3.03 8.55 -7.10
C PHE A 530 2.63 9.39 -8.33
N ASN A 531 2.57 10.71 -8.17
CA ASN A 531 2.22 11.66 -9.21
C ASN A 531 3.37 11.94 -10.20
N TYR A 532 4.52 11.28 -10.10
CA TYR A 532 5.63 11.56 -11.01
C TYR A 532 5.38 11.03 -12.44
N PRO A 533 4.95 9.75 -12.64
CA PRO A 533 4.38 9.31 -13.91
C PRO A 533 2.87 9.58 -13.95
N ARG A 534 2.45 10.75 -14.43
CA ARG A 534 1.02 11.12 -14.52
C ARG A 534 0.38 10.55 -15.78
N ASN A 535 -0.65 9.74 -15.61
CA ASN A 535 -1.51 9.27 -16.70
C ASN A 535 -2.98 9.70 -16.51
N ASP A 536 -3.26 10.56 -15.52
CA ASP A 536 -4.58 11.13 -15.29
C ASP A 536 -4.86 12.25 -16.31
N GLN A 537 -5.52 11.90 -17.41
CA GLN A 537 -6.04 12.86 -18.39
C GLN A 537 -7.43 13.39 -18.02
N GLY A 538 -7.92 13.17 -16.79
CA GLY A 538 -9.30 13.43 -16.40
C GLY A 538 -9.54 14.67 -15.55
N SER A 539 -8.50 15.24 -14.92
CA SER A 539 -8.66 16.39 -14.03
C SER A 539 -8.42 17.70 -14.79
N ALA A 540 -9.34 18.67 -14.67
CA ALA A 540 -9.20 19.99 -15.30
C ALA A 540 -7.98 20.79 -14.79
N ILE A 541 -7.39 20.32 -13.68
CA ILE A 541 -6.23 20.94 -13.02
C ILE A 541 -4.94 20.36 -13.60
N ASP A 542 -4.87 19.05 -13.87
CA ASP A 542 -3.65 18.40 -14.35
C ASP A 542 -3.45 18.59 -15.85
N ARG A 543 -2.77 19.68 -16.21
CA ARG A 543 -2.43 19.97 -17.61
C ARG A 543 -1.05 19.40 -17.97
N PRO A 544 -0.95 18.51 -18.97
CA PRO A 544 0.33 17.95 -19.41
C PRO A 544 1.36 19.00 -19.82
N GLU A 545 0.90 20.16 -20.30
CA GLU A 545 1.75 21.29 -20.73
C GLU A 545 2.60 21.93 -19.60
N TYR A 546 2.19 21.79 -18.33
CA TYR A 546 2.95 22.32 -17.19
C TYR A 546 3.94 21.30 -16.60
N ILE A 547 3.92 20.06 -17.09
CA ILE A 547 4.85 19.02 -16.66
C ILE A 547 6.16 19.21 -17.43
N ARG A 548 7.26 19.42 -16.69
CA ARG A 548 8.58 19.54 -17.32
C ARG A 548 8.97 18.18 -17.88
N ALA A 549 9.32 18.15 -19.16
CA ALA A 549 9.90 16.97 -19.79
C ALA A 549 11.16 16.49 -19.03
N THR A 550 11.24 15.18 -18.81
CA THR A 550 12.41 14.55 -18.21
C THR A 550 13.62 14.64 -19.14
N THR A 551 14.79 14.81 -18.54
CA THR A 551 16.07 14.68 -19.25
C THR A 551 16.36 13.20 -19.57
N ALA A 552 17.37 12.94 -20.40
CA ALA A 552 17.78 11.57 -20.75
C ALA A 552 18.11 10.73 -19.49
N ASP A 553 18.72 11.36 -18.49
CA ASP A 553 19.14 10.71 -17.24
C ASP A 553 17.98 10.53 -16.24
N GLU A 554 16.90 11.29 -16.37
CA GLU A 554 15.69 11.18 -15.53
C GLU A 554 14.66 10.20 -16.12
N ASN A 555 14.68 9.99 -17.44
CA ASN A 555 13.63 9.29 -18.18
C ASN A 555 13.38 7.84 -17.70
N TRP A 556 14.38 7.18 -17.14
CA TRP A 556 14.23 5.81 -16.61
C TRP A 556 13.23 5.75 -15.42
N MET A 557 13.10 6.84 -14.65
CA MET A 557 12.19 6.89 -13.49
C MET A 557 10.71 6.88 -13.89
N CYS A 558 10.39 7.25 -15.13
CA CYS A 558 9.02 7.33 -15.64
C CYS A 558 8.32 5.98 -15.71
N SER A 559 9.07 4.92 -15.99
CA SER A 559 8.58 3.54 -16.05
C SER A 559 9.03 2.72 -14.84
N ALA A 560 9.39 3.39 -13.74
CA ALA A 560 9.95 2.77 -12.56
C ALA A 560 9.20 3.17 -11.28
N GLN A 561 7.93 3.53 -11.35
CA GLN A 561 7.14 3.84 -10.16
C GLN A 561 6.25 2.66 -9.77
N VAL A 562 6.39 2.18 -8.54
CA VAL A 562 5.65 1.05 -7.97
C VAL A 562 4.79 1.52 -6.81
N VAL A 563 3.59 0.96 -6.72
CA VAL A 563 2.59 1.25 -5.68
C VAL A 563 1.93 -0.05 -5.22
N ARG A 564 1.15 -0.01 -4.15
CA ARG A 564 0.26 -1.12 -3.76
C ARG A 564 -1.12 -0.95 -4.39
N SER A 565 -1.68 -2.05 -4.90
CA SER A 565 -3.07 -2.09 -5.36
C SER A 565 -3.72 -3.43 -5.02
N SER A 566 -5.00 -3.37 -4.66
CA SER A 566 -5.87 -4.54 -4.49
C SER A 566 -6.64 -4.89 -5.76
N SER A 567 -6.72 -3.98 -6.73
CA SER A 567 -7.49 -4.16 -7.99
C SER A 567 -6.73 -4.92 -9.09
N PHE A 568 -5.48 -5.31 -8.83
CA PHE A 568 -4.60 -6.01 -9.76
C PHE A 568 -3.85 -7.13 -9.05
N GLY A 569 -3.55 -8.20 -9.79
CA GLY A 569 -2.74 -9.31 -9.29
C GLY A 569 -1.36 -9.32 -9.93
N SER A 570 -0.30 -9.30 -9.11
CA SER A 570 1.09 -9.44 -9.54
C SER A 570 1.61 -10.83 -9.17
N PHE A 571 2.14 -11.56 -10.17
CA PHE A 571 2.57 -12.95 -10.02
C PHE A 571 4.07 -13.12 -10.29
N SER A 572 4.73 -13.96 -9.49
CA SER A 572 6.10 -14.38 -9.77
C SER A 572 6.15 -15.27 -11.03
N VAL A 573 6.82 -14.78 -12.07
CA VAL A 573 7.03 -15.50 -13.34
C VAL A 573 7.86 -16.76 -13.10
N LEU A 574 8.91 -16.67 -12.26
CA LEU A 574 9.71 -17.83 -11.88
C LEU A 574 8.84 -18.92 -11.23
N GLY A 575 7.96 -18.54 -10.30
CA GLY A 575 7.02 -19.46 -9.66
C GLY A 575 6.10 -20.16 -10.66
N ILE A 576 5.51 -19.41 -11.59
CA ILE A 576 4.66 -19.95 -12.66
C ILE A 576 5.45 -20.93 -13.55
N VAL A 577 6.64 -20.53 -14.00
CA VAL A 577 7.48 -21.35 -14.88
C VAL A 577 7.89 -22.65 -14.19
N LEU A 578 8.29 -22.62 -12.93
CA LEU A 578 8.64 -23.82 -12.17
C LEU A 578 7.45 -24.77 -12.04
N ILE A 579 6.26 -24.25 -11.73
CA ILE A 579 5.03 -25.06 -11.64
C ILE A 579 4.74 -25.73 -12.99
N LEU A 580 4.76 -24.98 -14.09
CA LEU A 580 4.42 -25.48 -15.42
C LEU A 580 5.47 -26.46 -15.96
N VAL A 581 6.76 -26.19 -15.76
CA VAL A 581 7.84 -27.06 -16.27
C VAL A 581 7.90 -28.37 -15.48
N LEU A 582 7.87 -28.32 -14.15
CA LEU A 582 7.93 -29.53 -13.31
C LEU A 582 6.67 -30.39 -13.48
N GLY A 583 5.50 -29.75 -13.48
CA GLY A 583 4.24 -30.46 -13.71
C GLY A 583 4.17 -31.07 -15.11
N GLY A 584 4.59 -30.32 -16.12
CA GLY A 584 4.66 -30.79 -17.51
C GLY A 584 5.60 -31.97 -17.66
N LEU A 585 6.74 -31.94 -16.97
CA LEU A 585 7.68 -33.05 -16.93
C LEU A 585 7.05 -34.32 -16.33
N PHE A 586 6.33 -34.22 -15.21
CA PHE A 586 5.62 -35.38 -14.62
C PHE A 586 4.57 -35.96 -15.58
N ILE A 587 3.80 -35.09 -16.23
CA ILE A 587 2.78 -35.50 -17.19
C ILE A 587 3.43 -36.22 -18.38
N LEU A 588 4.45 -35.60 -19.00
CA LEU A 588 5.15 -36.16 -20.16
C LEU A 588 5.86 -37.47 -19.82
N LEU A 589 6.53 -37.57 -18.67
CA LEU A 589 7.18 -38.79 -18.20
C LEU A 589 6.16 -39.92 -17.99
N ASN A 590 5.02 -39.64 -17.35
CA ASN A 590 3.98 -40.65 -17.13
C ASN A 590 3.36 -41.13 -18.46
N LEU A 591 3.06 -40.22 -19.38
CA LEU A 591 2.48 -40.56 -20.68
C LEU A 591 3.46 -41.34 -21.57
N SER A 592 4.74 -41.01 -21.51
CA SER A 592 5.79 -41.69 -22.28
C SER A 592 6.31 -42.98 -21.61
N LEU A 593 5.92 -43.24 -20.36
CA LEU A 593 6.41 -44.35 -19.55
C LEU A 593 6.32 -45.70 -20.27
N ALA A 594 5.15 -46.03 -20.82
CA ALA A 594 4.94 -47.29 -21.55
C ALA A 594 5.88 -47.42 -22.77
N THR A 595 6.10 -46.32 -23.49
CA THR A 595 6.98 -46.29 -24.66
C THR A 595 8.45 -46.42 -24.27
N ILE A 596 8.87 -45.72 -23.22
CA ILE A 596 10.24 -45.77 -22.69
C ILE A 596 10.56 -47.17 -22.18
N VAL A 597 9.69 -47.74 -21.34
CA VAL A 597 9.84 -49.10 -20.78
C VAL A 597 9.83 -50.14 -21.89
N GLY A 598 8.93 -50.02 -22.87
CA GLY A 598 8.84 -50.91 -24.02
C GLY A 598 10.04 -50.81 -24.97
N TRP A 599 10.63 -49.62 -25.13
CA TRP A 599 11.88 -49.45 -25.89
C TRP A 599 13.08 -50.04 -25.12
N TRP A 600 13.19 -49.74 -23.83
CA TRP A 600 14.27 -50.21 -22.97
C TRP A 600 14.32 -51.73 -22.90
N THR A 601 13.18 -52.38 -22.69
CA THR A 601 13.09 -53.85 -22.68
C THR A 601 13.43 -54.47 -24.01
N ARG A 602 12.98 -53.90 -25.14
CA ARG A 602 13.36 -54.38 -26.49
C ARG A 602 14.87 -54.26 -26.73
N ARG A 603 15.50 -53.16 -26.29
CA ARG A 603 16.94 -52.96 -26.39
C ARG A 603 17.72 -53.95 -25.51
N GLN A 604 17.27 -54.17 -24.27
CA GLN A 604 17.91 -55.08 -23.33
C GLN A 604 17.81 -56.54 -23.81
N ARG A 605 16.66 -56.95 -24.35
CA ARG A 605 16.48 -58.27 -25.00
C ARG A 605 17.42 -58.47 -26.19
N ARG A 606 17.63 -57.43 -27.01
CA ARG A 606 18.59 -57.46 -28.13
C ARG A 606 20.05 -57.58 -27.68
N GLN A 607 20.43 -56.99 -26.55
CA GLN A 607 21.82 -56.98 -26.07
C GLN A 607 22.21 -58.20 -25.23
N ARG A 608 21.27 -58.82 -24.50
CA ARG A 608 21.56 -59.93 -23.57
C ARG A 608 21.06 -61.31 -24.03
N GLY A 609 20.45 -61.41 -25.21
CA GLY A 609 19.80 -62.64 -25.69
C GLY A 609 18.47 -62.92 -24.98
N GLU A 610 17.64 -63.78 -25.58
CA GLU A 610 16.24 -64.05 -25.17
C GLU A 610 16.07 -64.56 -23.73
N ALA A 611 17.15 -65.00 -23.08
CA ALA A 611 17.13 -65.62 -21.75
C ALA A 611 17.33 -64.64 -20.57
N ALA A 612 17.60 -63.35 -20.80
CA ALA A 612 17.88 -62.40 -19.72
C ALA A 612 16.62 -61.63 -19.26
N GLY A 613 15.89 -62.24 -18.32
CA GLY A 613 14.89 -61.69 -17.40
C GLY A 613 14.34 -60.28 -17.65
N THR A 614 13.09 -60.21 -18.10
CA THR A 614 12.23 -59.02 -17.97
C THR A 614 10.90 -59.40 -17.30
N ASP A 615 10.96 -60.16 -16.21
CA ASP A 615 9.79 -60.71 -15.52
C ASP A 615 8.87 -59.61 -14.95
N TRP A 616 9.45 -58.47 -14.59
CA TRP A 616 8.74 -57.32 -14.01
C TRP A 616 7.87 -56.55 -15.01
N VAL A 617 8.28 -56.46 -16.29
CA VAL A 617 7.44 -55.82 -17.33
C VAL A 617 6.24 -56.71 -17.62
N SER A 618 6.47 -58.02 -17.77
CA SER A 618 5.37 -58.96 -17.93
C SER A 618 4.44 -58.98 -16.71
N GLU A 619 4.98 -58.85 -15.49
CA GLU A 619 4.15 -58.74 -14.28
C GLU A 619 3.30 -57.46 -14.32
N TRP A 620 3.91 -56.30 -14.63
CA TRP A 620 3.22 -55.01 -14.75
C TRP A 620 2.10 -55.02 -15.79
N ASP A 621 2.34 -55.61 -16.96
CA ASP A 621 1.35 -55.71 -18.05
C ASP A 621 0.26 -56.74 -17.70
N SER A 622 0.62 -57.86 -17.07
CA SER A 622 -0.33 -58.92 -16.69
C SER A 622 -1.27 -58.50 -15.56
N LEU A 623 -0.84 -57.59 -14.68
CA LEU A 623 -1.62 -57.07 -13.57
C LEU A 623 -2.46 -55.86 -13.94
N GLU A 624 -2.39 -55.37 -15.18
CA GLU A 624 -3.33 -54.36 -15.68
C GLU A 624 -4.76 -54.92 -15.62
N VAL A 625 -5.74 -54.12 -15.19
CA VAL A 625 -7.15 -54.53 -15.10
C VAL A 625 -7.65 -55.21 -16.37
N SER A 626 -7.30 -54.68 -17.54
CA SER A 626 -7.71 -55.25 -18.83
C SER A 626 -7.14 -56.65 -19.09
N ALA A 627 -5.88 -56.89 -18.69
CA ALA A 627 -5.23 -58.20 -18.78
C ALA A 627 -5.80 -59.18 -17.76
N LEU A 628 -6.00 -58.76 -16.51
CA LEU A 628 -6.65 -59.54 -15.46
C LEU A 628 -8.09 -59.95 -15.86
N GLN A 629 -8.85 -59.01 -16.44
CA GLN A 629 -10.20 -59.28 -16.94
C GLN A 629 -10.16 -60.33 -18.07
N ARG A 630 -9.24 -60.20 -19.04
CA ARG A 630 -9.08 -61.21 -20.11
C ARG A 630 -8.77 -62.58 -19.55
N LEU A 631 -7.85 -62.68 -18.59
CA LEU A 631 -7.46 -63.94 -17.98
C LEU A 631 -8.63 -64.61 -17.24
N ALA A 632 -9.37 -63.83 -16.44
CA ALA A 632 -10.53 -64.32 -15.68
C ALA A 632 -11.67 -64.80 -16.60
N TYR A 633 -11.88 -64.13 -17.74
CA TYR A 633 -12.90 -64.56 -18.71
C TYR A 633 -12.45 -65.79 -19.48
N GLN A 634 -11.17 -65.88 -19.85
CA GLN A 634 -10.60 -67.07 -20.50
C GLN A 634 -10.69 -68.31 -19.63
N THR A 635 -10.49 -68.21 -18.31
CA THR A 635 -10.67 -69.35 -17.38
C THR A 635 -12.10 -69.88 -17.34
N HIS A 636 -13.06 -69.06 -17.74
CA HIS A 636 -14.47 -69.45 -17.89
C HIS A 636 -14.90 -69.69 -19.35
N GLY A 637 -13.93 -69.86 -20.26
CA GLY A 637 -14.16 -70.19 -21.67
C GLY A 637 -14.70 -69.03 -22.51
N VAL A 638 -14.58 -67.78 -22.05
CA VAL A 638 -15.02 -66.59 -22.78
C VAL A 638 -13.80 -65.83 -23.33
N ASP A 639 -13.67 -65.80 -24.65
CA ASP A 639 -12.64 -65.02 -25.34
C ASP A 639 -13.16 -63.61 -25.65
N LEU A 640 -12.67 -62.61 -24.91
CA LEU A 640 -13.04 -61.20 -25.09
C LEU A 640 -12.54 -60.58 -26.40
N THR A 641 -11.68 -61.26 -27.17
CA THR A 641 -11.23 -60.80 -28.50
C THR A 641 -12.18 -61.20 -29.63
N ARG A 642 -13.19 -62.02 -29.32
CA ARG A 642 -14.24 -62.48 -30.22
C ARG A 642 -15.62 -62.21 -29.61
N HIS A 643 -16.68 -62.19 -30.41
CA HIS A 643 -18.05 -62.09 -29.85
C HIS A 643 -18.37 -63.35 -29.04
N GLY A 644 -18.36 -63.24 -27.70
CA GLY A 644 -18.67 -64.32 -26.76
C GLY A 644 -19.72 -63.89 -25.73
N SER A 645 -20.60 -64.82 -25.32
CA SER A 645 -21.59 -64.58 -24.27
C SER A 645 -20.93 -64.59 -22.89
N VAL A 646 -21.20 -63.58 -22.06
CA VAL A 646 -20.69 -63.45 -20.68
C VAL A 646 -21.51 -64.28 -19.67
N ALA A 647 -22.62 -64.89 -20.11
CA ALA A 647 -23.50 -65.71 -19.28
C ALA A 647 -22.80 -66.83 -18.48
N PRO A 648 -21.77 -67.54 -19.00
CA PRO A 648 -21.03 -68.55 -18.24
C PRO A 648 -20.30 -67.98 -17.02
N VAL A 649 -19.71 -66.78 -17.17
CA VAL A 649 -18.97 -66.09 -16.10
C VAL A 649 -19.93 -65.67 -14.98
N LEU A 650 -21.07 -65.08 -15.34
CA LEU A 650 -22.07 -64.63 -14.36
C LEU A 650 -22.70 -65.78 -13.57
N LYS A 651 -22.92 -66.93 -14.22
CA LYS A 651 -23.41 -68.14 -13.55
C LYS A 651 -22.38 -68.73 -12.58
N SER A 652 -21.09 -68.70 -12.94
CA SER A 652 -20.01 -69.13 -12.06
C SER A 652 -19.77 -68.18 -10.88
N ALA A 653 -19.99 -66.87 -11.08
CA ALA A 653 -19.84 -65.87 -10.02
C ALA A 653 -20.92 -66.01 -8.94
N SER A 654 -22.14 -66.44 -9.29
CA SER A 654 -23.21 -66.69 -8.31
C SER A 654 -22.96 -67.91 -7.39
N THR A 655 -21.95 -68.73 -7.69
CA THR A 655 -21.53 -69.89 -6.87
C THR A 655 -20.24 -69.63 -6.07
N LEU A 656 -19.58 -68.49 -6.27
CA LEU A 656 -18.44 -68.06 -5.46
C LEU A 656 -18.95 -67.45 -4.16
N ASP A 657 -19.14 -68.32 -3.16
CA ASP A 657 -19.19 -67.87 -1.78
C ASP A 657 -17.81 -67.28 -1.44
N PHE A 658 -17.76 -66.03 -0.96
CA PHE A 658 -16.55 -65.46 -0.36
C PHE A 658 -16.37 -66.08 1.02
N GLY A 659 -16.14 -67.40 1.04
CA GLY A 659 -16.11 -68.27 2.20
C GLY A 659 -14.86 -68.03 3.06
N GLU A 660 -15.11 -67.46 4.24
CA GLU A 660 -14.73 -68.03 5.53
C GLU A 660 -13.95 -69.36 5.43
N SER A 661 -12.68 -69.34 5.82
CA SER A 661 -11.81 -70.51 5.81
C SER A 661 -12.24 -71.50 6.89
N ASP A 662 -12.77 -72.65 6.48
CA ASP A 662 -12.91 -73.85 7.29
C ASP A 662 -11.54 -74.33 7.79
N ALA A 663 -11.32 -74.22 9.11
CA ALA A 663 -10.39 -75.06 9.85
C ALA A 663 -11.18 -75.62 11.05
N GLY A 664 -11.47 -76.92 10.98
CA GLY A 664 -12.40 -77.58 11.89
C GLY A 664 -11.96 -77.57 13.36
N VAL A 665 -12.87 -77.12 14.22
CA VAL A 665 -13.03 -77.56 15.62
C VAL A 665 -14.51 -77.39 16.00
N SER A 666 -15.15 -78.42 16.54
CA SER A 666 -16.45 -78.35 17.23
C SER A 666 -16.23 -78.60 18.73
N PRO A 667 -17.16 -78.28 19.64
CA PRO A 667 -17.52 -76.93 20.10
C PRO A 667 -17.34 -76.82 21.64
N LYS A 668 -16.78 -75.73 22.17
CA LYS A 668 -16.93 -75.41 23.60
C LYS A 668 -17.23 -73.94 23.83
N ALA A 669 -18.42 -73.75 24.39
CA ALA A 669 -19.05 -72.56 24.94
C ALA A 669 -18.12 -71.47 25.49
N ALA A 670 -18.37 -70.23 25.05
CA ALA A 670 -18.29 -69.05 25.90
C ALA A 670 -19.29 -67.98 25.39
N ARG A 671 -19.99 -67.38 26.35
CA ARG A 671 -21.18 -66.52 26.25
C ARG A 671 -21.03 -65.28 25.36
N ALA A 672 -22.11 -64.94 24.67
CA ALA A 672 -22.42 -63.59 24.17
C ALA A 672 -22.74 -62.63 25.35
N PRO A 673 -22.54 -61.30 25.18
CA PRO A 673 -23.68 -60.50 24.73
C PRO A 673 -23.37 -59.43 23.67
N LYS A 674 -24.28 -59.38 22.68
CA LYS A 674 -24.89 -58.23 21.98
C LYS A 674 -24.19 -56.87 22.07
N HIS A 675 -23.82 -56.29 20.92
CA HIS A 675 -24.27 -54.95 20.47
C HIS A 675 -23.81 -54.64 19.02
N SER A 676 -24.65 -53.85 18.33
CA SER A 676 -24.56 -53.28 16.97
C SER A 676 -24.90 -54.20 15.79
N ALA A 677 -26.18 -54.13 15.42
CA ALA A 677 -26.64 -54.42 14.08
C ALA A 677 -26.30 -53.24 13.16
N SER A 678 -26.12 -53.62 11.90
CA SER A 678 -25.92 -52.86 10.68
C SER A 678 -26.78 -51.59 10.51
N PHE A 679 -26.18 -50.59 9.88
CA PHE A 679 -26.91 -49.57 9.12
C PHE A 679 -26.65 -49.83 7.63
N TRP A 680 -27.71 -49.72 6.83
CA TRP A 680 -27.80 -49.94 5.37
C TRP A 680 -28.10 -51.37 4.90
N SER A 681 -29.35 -51.79 5.07
CA SER A 681 -30.18 -52.14 3.92
C SER A 681 -31.65 -52.23 4.34
N LEU A 682 -32.52 -51.45 3.69
CA LEU A 682 -33.95 -51.68 3.74
C LEU A 682 -34.45 -51.69 2.31
N GLY A 683 -34.79 -52.90 1.88
CA GLY A 683 -35.37 -53.21 0.60
C GLY A 683 -36.86 -52.90 0.52
N ARG A 684 -37.33 -53.00 -0.72
CA ARG A 684 -38.70 -52.83 -1.17
C ARG A 684 -39.72 -53.75 -0.46
N LYS A 685 -40.91 -53.15 -0.30
CA LYS A 685 -42.27 -53.66 -0.53
C LYS A 685 -43.11 -54.25 0.63
N LYS A 686 -44.21 -53.52 0.84
CA LYS A 686 -45.62 -53.93 1.07
C LYS A 686 -45.96 -54.75 2.32
N LEU A 687 -46.75 -54.12 3.20
CA LEU A 687 -47.96 -54.61 3.89
C LEU A 687 -48.59 -53.39 4.60
N ARG A 688 -49.69 -52.81 4.11
CA ARG A 688 -51.12 -53.06 4.43
C ARG A 688 -51.51 -52.80 5.90
N THR A 689 -52.55 -51.96 6.02
CA THR A 689 -53.55 -51.76 7.12
C THR A 689 -53.04 -51.09 8.40
N ASN A 690 -53.50 -49.85 8.68
CA ASN A 690 -54.65 -49.48 9.54
C ASN A 690 -54.40 -49.94 10.99
N SER A 691 -54.50 -49.12 12.03
CA SER A 691 -55.38 -47.98 12.25
C SER A 691 -54.94 -47.19 13.50
N ASP A 692 -55.58 -46.02 13.66
CA ASP A 692 -55.89 -45.31 14.90
C ASP A 692 -54.77 -44.50 15.58
N LEU A 693 -54.77 -43.17 15.43
CA LEU A 693 -55.62 -42.19 16.13
C LEU A 693 -55.14 -41.89 17.55
N SER A 694 -54.56 -40.70 17.69
CA SER A 694 -55.04 -39.57 18.51
C SER A 694 -53.89 -38.90 19.29
N LYS A 695 -53.53 -37.67 18.90
CA LYS A 695 -53.86 -36.37 19.55
C LYS A 695 -52.68 -35.89 20.43
N MET A 696 -52.26 -34.63 20.48
CA MET A 696 -52.68 -33.36 19.87
C MET A 696 -51.60 -32.29 20.19
N SER A 697 -51.43 -31.31 19.29
CA SER A 697 -51.07 -29.88 19.49
C SER A 697 -49.66 -29.52 20.05
N ASP A 698 -48.93 -28.49 19.59
CA ASP A 698 -49.20 -27.35 18.70
C ASP A 698 -47.92 -26.72 18.11
N GLY A 699 -48.08 -26.01 16.97
CA GLY A 699 -47.32 -24.81 16.54
C GLY A 699 -46.13 -25.00 15.58
N SER A 700 -46.30 -24.93 14.24
CA SER A 700 -46.17 -23.72 13.38
C SER A 700 -44.74 -23.13 13.31
N ALA A 701 -44.05 -22.87 12.18
CA ALA A 701 -44.24 -22.96 10.73
C ALA A 701 -42.83 -22.73 10.09
N THR A 702 -42.29 -23.60 9.22
CA THR A 702 -42.22 -23.52 7.73
C THR A 702 -41.96 -22.12 7.13
N GLN A 703 -40.92 -21.83 6.33
CA GLN A 703 -40.29 -22.45 5.13
C GLN A 703 -40.72 -21.78 3.81
N CYS A 704 -39.82 -21.87 2.82
CA CYS A 704 -39.96 -21.73 1.35
C CYS A 704 -39.25 -20.48 0.76
N GLY A 705 -38.47 -20.54 -0.32
CA GLY A 705 -38.14 -21.62 -1.26
C GLY A 705 -38.56 -21.33 -2.71
N HIS A 706 -37.61 -21.57 -3.64
CA HIS A 706 -37.73 -21.91 -5.07
C HIS A 706 -37.90 -20.85 -6.20
N GLU A 707 -36.87 -20.82 -7.07
CA GLU A 707 -36.80 -21.14 -8.53
C GLU A 707 -37.96 -20.88 -9.51
N GLY A 708 -37.61 -20.38 -10.71
CA GLY A 708 -38.21 -20.78 -11.99
C GLY A 708 -38.26 -19.76 -13.16
N ASP A 709 -37.43 -19.98 -14.18
CA ASP A 709 -37.61 -19.80 -15.66
C ASP A 709 -37.69 -18.44 -16.42
N ALA A 710 -36.70 -18.29 -17.33
CA ALA A 710 -36.69 -17.93 -18.77
C ALA A 710 -37.60 -16.85 -19.43
N GLN A 711 -36.99 -15.89 -20.18
CA GLN A 711 -37.31 -15.57 -21.60
C GLN A 711 -36.38 -14.51 -22.27
N ASP A 712 -36.14 -14.71 -23.57
CA ASP A 712 -35.50 -13.82 -24.57
C ASP A 712 -36.22 -12.48 -24.82
N SER A 713 -35.49 -11.39 -25.12
CA SER A 713 -35.64 -10.55 -26.35
C SER A 713 -34.98 -9.15 -26.30
N LYS A 714 -34.16 -8.89 -27.33
CA LYS A 714 -33.88 -7.68 -28.14
C LYS A 714 -34.05 -6.22 -27.63
N GLU A 715 -32.99 -5.46 -27.95
CA GLU A 715 -32.89 -4.07 -28.47
C GLU A 715 -34.00 -3.04 -28.22
N GLY A 716 -33.60 -1.87 -27.72
CA GLY A 716 -34.37 -0.64 -27.81
C GLY A 716 -33.69 0.54 -27.09
N ALA A 717 -32.99 1.38 -27.86
CA ALA A 717 -32.49 2.68 -27.42
C ALA A 717 -33.66 3.61 -27.02
N LEU A 718 -33.48 4.39 -25.95
CA LEU A 718 -34.39 5.48 -25.61
C LEU A 718 -33.57 6.73 -25.24
N GLU A 719 -33.51 7.67 -26.19
CA GLU A 719 -33.19 9.07 -25.95
C GLU A 719 -34.26 9.69 -25.03
N VAL A 720 -33.84 10.38 -23.98
CA VAL A 720 -34.72 11.27 -23.21
C VAL A 720 -34.21 12.70 -23.40
N ALA A 721 -34.93 13.44 -24.22
CA ALA A 721 -34.77 14.88 -24.40
C ALA A 721 -35.19 15.63 -23.12
N VAL A 722 -34.28 16.41 -22.55
CA VAL A 722 -34.56 17.40 -21.51
C VAL A 722 -34.85 18.73 -22.19
N ARG A 723 -36.04 19.27 -21.93
CA ARG A 723 -36.49 20.59 -22.39
C ARG A 723 -35.75 21.71 -21.65
N GLU A 724 -35.09 22.58 -22.40
CA GLU A 724 -34.55 23.85 -21.93
C GLU A 724 -35.68 24.88 -21.69
N ALA A 725 -35.59 25.60 -20.58
CA ALA A 725 -36.39 26.79 -20.30
C ALA A 725 -35.58 28.05 -20.65
N PRO A 726 -36.21 29.12 -21.19
CA PRO A 726 -35.48 30.27 -21.72
C PRO A 726 -34.99 31.21 -20.60
N VAL A 727 -33.69 31.53 -20.65
CA VAL A 727 -33.03 32.54 -19.82
C VAL A 727 -33.12 33.91 -20.51
N SER A 728 -33.68 34.89 -19.79
CA SER A 728 -33.77 36.29 -20.19
C SER A 728 -32.40 36.97 -20.17
N PRO A 729 -32.04 37.84 -21.13
CA PRO A 729 -30.76 38.55 -21.14
C PRO A 729 -30.75 39.76 -20.18
N PRO A 730 -29.58 40.15 -19.62
CA PRO A 730 -29.44 41.33 -18.79
C PRO A 730 -29.45 42.63 -19.63
N PRO A 731 -29.84 43.78 -19.04
CA PRO A 731 -29.99 45.03 -19.77
C PRO A 731 -28.65 45.69 -20.10
N GLN A 732 -28.54 46.18 -21.34
CA GLN A 732 -27.45 47.01 -21.83
C GLN A 732 -27.48 48.40 -21.19
N LEU A 733 -26.35 48.82 -20.62
CA LEU A 733 -26.07 50.21 -20.26
C LEU A 733 -25.30 50.88 -21.40
N SER A 734 -25.83 52.00 -21.87
CA SER A 734 -25.32 52.83 -22.96
C SER A 734 -24.17 53.73 -22.48
N PRO A 735 -23.23 54.15 -23.37
CA PRO A 735 -22.08 54.96 -23.01
C PRO A 735 -22.31 56.46 -23.24
N THR A 736 -21.80 57.30 -22.33
CA THR A 736 -21.70 58.77 -22.53
C THR A 736 -20.58 59.35 -21.64
N PRO A 737 -19.97 60.51 -21.97
CA PRO A 737 -18.90 60.63 -22.96
C PRO A 737 -17.60 61.26 -22.39
N LEU A 738 -16.55 61.17 -23.20
CA LEU A 738 -15.24 61.84 -23.10
C LEU A 738 -15.28 63.32 -22.67
N LEU A 739 -14.33 63.71 -21.81
CA LEU A 739 -13.88 65.09 -21.63
C LEU A 739 -12.36 65.21 -21.79
N SER A 740 -11.99 65.74 -22.96
CA SER A 740 -10.91 66.68 -23.28
C SER A 740 -9.49 66.50 -22.72
N GLN A 741 -8.57 66.27 -23.67
CA GLN A 741 -7.16 66.62 -23.63
C GLN A 741 -6.92 68.15 -23.53
N VAL A 742 -5.87 68.57 -22.82
CA VAL A 742 -5.09 69.80 -23.08
C VAL A 742 -3.60 69.54 -22.73
N PRO A 743 -2.60 70.09 -23.47
CA PRO A 743 -1.25 69.52 -23.61
C PRO A 743 -0.08 70.29 -22.96
N LEU A 744 1.05 69.56 -22.84
CA LEU A 744 2.49 69.92 -22.92
C LEU A 744 3.07 71.13 -22.16
N THR A 745 4.14 70.88 -21.38
CA THR A 745 5.44 71.60 -21.49
C THR A 745 6.59 70.85 -20.78
N PRO A 746 7.87 70.95 -21.25
CA PRO A 746 9.01 70.13 -20.77
C PRO A 746 10.15 70.91 -20.07
N LEU A 747 11.04 70.12 -19.40
CA LEU A 747 12.47 70.37 -19.02
C LEU A 747 12.79 71.37 -17.89
N PRO A 748 13.96 71.32 -17.19
CA PRO A 748 15.31 70.79 -17.58
C PRO A 748 15.90 69.72 -16.61
N GLU A 749 16.77 68.79 -17.00
CA GLU A 749 18.22 68.84 -17.36
C GLU A 749 19.17 69.37 -16.27
N ASP A 750 20.37 68.76 -16.22
CA ASP A 750 21.58 69.02 -15.38
C ASP A 750 21.59 68.38 -13.95
N VAL A 751 22.60 67.65 -13.44
CA VAL A 751 24.07 67.63 -13.62
C VAL A 751 24.67 66.26 -13.21
N SER A 752 25.64 65.73 -13.96
CA SER A 752 26.59 64.66 -13.55
C SER A 752 27.72 65.22 -12.66
N PRO A 753 28.41 64.40 -11.86
CA PRO A 753 29.87 64.41 -12.04
C PRO A 753 30.56 63.03 -11.92
N GLU A 754 31.36 62.78 -12.96
CA GLU A 754 32.78 62.44 -12.93
C GLU A 754 33.33 61.39 -11.95
N ARG A 755 33.72 60.26 -12.57
CA ARG A 755 34.89 59.44 -12.21
C ARG A 755 36.17 60.29 -12.15
N LYS A 756 36.91 60.18 -11.05
CA LYS A 756 38.36 60.38 -11.03
C LYS A 756 39.06 59.09 -10.61
N VAL A 757 39.92 58.67 -11.53
CA VAL A 757 40.98 57.67 -11.38
C VAL A 757 42.11 58.31 -10.58
N SER A 758 42.65 57.59 -9.60
CA SER A 758 44.05 57.73 -9.20
C SER A 758 44.51 56.46 -8.49
N ASP A 759 45.43 55.77 -9.16
CA ASP A 759 46.37 54.79 -8.65
C ASP A 759 47.03 55.25 -7.34
N VAL A 760 47.53 54.29 -6.54
CA VAL A 760 48.93 54.23 -6.07
C VAL A 760 49.12 53.06 -5.10
N SER A 761 49.87 52.08 -5.58
CA SER A 761 50.86 51.21 -4.93
C SER A 761 50.62 50.58 -3.55
N SER A 762 50.75 49.24 -3.57
CA SER A 762 51.24 48.34 -2.52
C SER A 762 52.51 48.86 -1.80
N PRO A 763 52.84 48.33 -0.61
CA PRO A 763 53.76 47.19 -0.62
C PRO A 763 53.46 46.07 0.40
N SER A 764 53.90 44.90 -0.02
CA SER A 764 54.12 43.64 0.69
C SER A 764 55.09 43.70 1.88
N ARG A 765 54.82 42.92 2.93
CA ARG A 765 55.77 42.06 3.70
C ARG A 765 54.96 41.23 4.72
N ALA A 766 54.89 39.91 4.60
CA ALA A 766 55.87 38.87 4.93
C ALA A 766 55.90 38.45 6.41
N SER A 767 55.43 37.21 6.61
CA SER A 767 55.88 36.12 7.49
C SER A 767 55.76 36.16 9.02
N THR A 768 55.36 34.99 9.52
CA THR A 768 55.76 34.29 10.77
C THR A 768 55.29 34.88 12.11
N ARG A 769 54.27 34.28 12.71
CA ARG A 769 54.44 33.17 13.67
C ARG A 769 53.15 32.40 13.87
#